data_AF-A0A933U6X9-F1
#
_entry.id   AF-A0A933U6X9-F1
#
_cell.length_a   1.000
_cell.length_b   1.000
_cell.length_c   1.000
_cell.angle_alpha   90.00
_cell.angle_beta   90.00
_cell.angle_gamma   90.00
#
_symmetry.space_group_name_H-M   'P 1'
#
loop_
_entity.id
_entity.type
_entity.pdbx_description
1 polymer ?
#
loop_
_entity_poly.entity_id
_entity_poly.type
_entity_poly.pdbx_seq_one_letter_code
_entity_poly.pdbx_strand_id
1 'polypeptide(L)'
;MKFRSLSRPSTGHRWILFLGVLVGAPLYAAWQHPETPPNAPPSLKTVPVELPSNLNEAVQDLDAAKRLGKALFWDMQVGSDSASCATCHFHAGQDTRTKNQTNPGPGGFNLFFSGGHGPNYTPVACDFPFHKLEVPDDNDSAVVHDIDDRMSSAGVFRRRFDAVDVTPPLDAQDEGTIEPDPDGFAFPGQPNSKNVRRVEPRNTPTVINSILLHRIFFDGRANFNFNGNNPFGDTDPNAKVLVNNGNAGDDATPTRLLFDHAATASQSVGPPLSPFEMSYYGRIWPQLGRKMILRKPLALQRVAHDDSVLGVIDNQPDPGDVLPGLDPTLTYADMIRSAFHAKFWNAGNTYDADTGLPSAGAFSQMERNFALFFGLAILAYESDLVSDDSRYDQYMDGGGESGTAANALTAQEKEGLDIFLNRGGCIGCHFGPEFAGGTLTKIFRTPNEGLLERMLMADGEADGHAQFVSYPPPIGEPLHPTDSALLSDPRGKLIEIRPPTGYGGPLAWGWGYFATGAGVCTPAIDQTIVLTPGSNAPSNSNFSASARLRVDTDCSKVFRVDMSWQYPGAPGGEYTLYVAGRLVGRIHMDQVQPPAVYDNGFYNIGVRPTAEDIGNGGVGPFGPFAFAARAQSGENVDNGNLQPPVGPNERIAVNGAFKTPSLRNIELTGPYMHNGGFSTLEQIVDFYTGGAHFEQVNKHDLDPDVEGIGGMNPDRKAALVAFLKALTDERVRLEQGPFDHPELIVPVGHPGDQNGVTEGPNCNLALHVCEATENFLTVPPVGNGGRAANDALQPFETQLAPCVNLLLAGGARVSETGATISQVRVALSRRPASPVTVALQVSDTTEGTLTASALTFTPTNWSTPQIAVVRGVQDGIVDGSVPFNLAVASVTSTDPTFDGIPGNSVSITSIDSGVRYETFQFEAENGAITSPMVSALDSTASNGRYVWAPSGAGNNSSATGTLGVDALTFNVTAPGNYYVWGLVKTPTVNDNQFWAKMDSGTYFNWTMPVTTVWTWDKVNDTAAQDPILWNLTAGSHTLRIRWREDGTKLDRVIVTSDPAYVPQTGNPIAP
;
A
#
# COMPACT_ATOMS: atom_id res chain seq x y z
N MET A 1 26.49 44.49 25.95
CA MET A 1 27.14 44.96 27.21
C MET A 1 27.53 43.76 28.05
N LYS A 2 28.79 43.67 28.50
CA LYS A 2 29.27 42.62 29.43
C LYS A 2 28.67 42.85 30.81
N PHE A 3 28.24 41.79 31.51
CA PHE A 3 28.64 41.57 32.91
C PHE A 3 28.66 40.08 33.28
N ARG A 4 29.67 39.75 34.08
CA ARG A 4 30.14 38.43 34.52
C ARG A 4 29.46 38.01 35.83
N SER A 5 29.28 36.69 35.95
CA SER A 5 29.49 35.79 37.11
C SER A 5 29.32 36.29 38.56
N LEU A 6 28.68 35.47 39.42
CA LEU A 6 29.36 34.67 40.47
C LEU A 6 28.38 33.96 41.45
N SER A 7 28.50 32.63 41.46
CA SER A 7 28.70 31.73 42.60
C SER A 7 27.87 31.81 43.91
N ARG A 8 27.25 30.64 44.19
CA ARG A 8 27.39 29.75 45.37
C ARG A 8 26.38 29.81 46.55
N PRO A 9 26.18 28.66 47.24
CA PRO A 9 24.95 28.30 47.96
C PRO A 9 25.14 28.19 49.49
N SER A 10 24.06 28.05 50.27
CA SER A 10 24.04 27.22 51.48
C SER A 10 22.64 27.12 52.12
N THR A 11 22.13 25.87 52.15
CA THR A 11 21.51 25.13 53.26
C THR A 11 20.69 25.84 54.35
N GLY A 12 19.46 25.35 54.55
CA GLY A 12 18.72 25.42 55.81
C GLY A 12 17.45 24.57 55.81
N HIS A 13 17.54 23.31 56.24
CA HIS A 13 16.40 22.40 56.44
C HIS A 13 15.57 22.79 57.67
N ARG A 14 14.24 22.87 57.53
CA ARG A 14 13.27 22.51 58.59
C ARG A 14 11.98 21.95 57.98
N TRP A 15 11.63 20.76 58.44
CA TRP A 15 10.47 19.95 58.07
C TRP A 15 9.18 20.50 58.68
N ILE A 16 8.13 20.68 57.87
CA ILE A 16 6.73 20.64 58.31
C ILE A 16 6.00 19.69 57.35
N LEU A 17 5.51 18.58 57.90
CA LEU A 17 4.60 17.63 57.24
C LEU A 17 3.24 18.31 56.99
N PHE A 18 2.81 18.33 55.74
CA PHE A 18 1.40 18.37 55.37
C PHE A 18 1.11 17.15 54.49
N LEU A 19 0.26 16.25 54.99
CA LEU A 19 -0.37 15.21 54.17
C LEU A 19 -1.33 15.91 53.20
N GLY A 20 -1.04 15.81 51.90
CA GLY A 20 -1.91 16.20 50.81
C GLY A 20 -1.79 15.16 49.69
N VAL A 21 -2.92 14.54 49.37
CA VAL A 21 -3.10 13.46 48.39
C VAL A 21 -2.47 13.83 47.03
N LEU A 22 -1.47 13.07 46.60
CA LEU A 22 -0.91 13.14 45.25
C LEU A 22 -1.71 12.21 44.33
N VAL A 23 -2.58 12.81 43.52
CA VAL A 23 -3.01 12.22 42.25
C VAL A 23 -1.78 12.25 41.34
N GLY A 24 -1.24 11.08 41.00
CA GLY A 24 -0.11 10.97 40.09
C GLY A 24 -0.51 11.35 38.67
N ALA A 25 -0.36 12.63 38.31
CA ALA A 25 -0.21 13.02 36.92
C ALA A 25 1.22 12.67 36.50
N PRO A 26 1.44 12.01 35.34
CA PRO A 26 2.79 11.80 34.83
C PRO A 26 3.38 13.18 34.51
N LEU A 27 4.52 13.49 35.13
CA LEU A 27 5.36 14.62 34.74
C LEU A 27 5.89 14.32 33.34
N TYR A 28 5.19 14.80 32.31
CA TYR A 28 5.80 15.01 31.00
C TYR A 28 6.92 16.04 31.22
N ALA A 29 8.16 15.60 31.07
CA ALA A 29 9.28 16.52 30.91
C ALA A 29 8.96 17.37 29.67
N ALA A 30 8.66 18.66 29.89
CA ALA A 30 8.55 19.62 28.81
C ALA A 30 9.89 19.64 28.07
N TRP A 31 9.92 19.03 26.89
CA TRP A 31 10.98 19.27 25.92
C TRP A 31 10.98 20.78 25.65
N GLN A 32 12.04 21.47 26.06
CA GLN A 32 12.28 22.82 25.57
C GLN A 32 12.53 22.69 24.07
N HIS A 33 11.58 23.11 23.24
CA HIS A 33 11.80 23.13 21.80
C HIS A 33 12.99 24.05 21.50
N PRO A 34 14.01 23.57 20.77
CA PRO A 34 15.10 24.42 20.31
C PRO A 34 14.57 25.45 19.31
N GLU A 35 15.36 26.49 19.04
CA GLU A 35 15.14 27.48 17.98
C GLU A 35 14.81 26.79 16.63
N THR A 36 14.20 27.52 15.66
CA THR A 36 13.97 26.99 14.31
C THR A 36 15.21 26.24 13.83
N PRO A 37 15.10 24.99 13.36
CA PRO A 37 16.26 24.24 12.94
C PRO A 37 17.08 25.07 11.94
N PRO A 38 18.40 25.26 12.16
CA PRO A 38 19.20 26.19 11.37
C PRO A 38 19.28 25.82 9.87
N ASN A 39 18.90 24.59 9.52
CA ASN A 39 18.88 24.07 8.15
C ASN A 39 17.47 24.04 7.53
N ALA A 40 16.44 24.60 8.19
CA ALA A 40 15.09 24.64 7.63
C ALA A 40 15.05 25.51 6.36
N PRO A 41 14.49 25.03 5.23
CA PRO A 41 14.37 25.80 4.00
C PRO A 41 13.57 27.10 4.20
N PRO A 42 13.93 28.20 3.52
CA PRO A 42 13.11 29.41 3.59
C PRO A 42 11.73 29.21 2.92
N SER A 43 10.87 30.22 3.08
CA SER A 43 9.56 30.30 2.40
C SER A 43 9.72 30.25 0.87
N LEU A 44 8.73 29.68 0.17
CA LEU A 44 8.74 29.62 -1.30
C LEU A 44 8.75 31.00 -1.96
N LYS A 45 8.25 32.03 -1.27
CA LYS A 45 8.32 33.44 -1.72
C LYS A 45 9.73 33.92 -2.03
N THR A 46 10.75 33.21 -1.54
CA THR A 46 12.17 33.49 -1.83
C THR A 46 12.66 32.94 -3.17
N VAL A 47 11.87 32.09 -3.82
CA VAL A 47 12.17 31.50 -5.14
C VAL A 47 11.39 32.29 -6.21
N PRO A 48 12.05 33.05 -7.09
CA PRO A 48 11.42 33.68 -8.23
C PRO A 48 11.10 32.64 -9.31
N VAL A 49 10.00 32.87 -10.01
CA VAL A 49 9.63 32.17 -11.24
C VAL A 49 10.51 32.68 -12.38
N GLU A 50 11.27 31.78 -13.00
CA GLU A 50 12.15 32.10 -14.13
C GLU A 50 11.47 31.68 -15.44
N LEU A 51 11.28 32.65 -16.33
CA LEU A 51 10.76 32.44 -17.68
C LEU A 51 11.90 32.36 -18.70
N PRO A 52 11.68 31.77 -19.89
CA PRO A 52 12.69 31.71 -20.94
C PRO A 52 13.29 33.09 -21.25
N SER A 53 14.61 33.15 -21.35
CA SER A 53 15.36 34.39 -21.56
C SER A 53 14.99 35.08 -22.88
N ASN A 54 14.60 34.29 -23.88
CA ASN A 54 14.16 34.70 -25.20
C ASN A 54 12.64 34.55 -25.43
N LEU A 55 11.84 34.46 -24.36
CA LEU A 55 10.39 34.31 -24.47
C LEU A 55 9.75 35.41 -25.34
N ASN A 56 10.25 36.64 -25.21
CA ASN A 56 9.81 37.81 -25.97
C ASN A 56 10.08 37.70 -27.48
N GLU A 57 10.90 36.77 -27.94
CA GLU A 57 11.06 36.54 -29.37
C GLU A 57 9.79 35.96 -29.99
N ALA A 58 8.98 35.24 -29.21
CA ALA A 58 7.72 34.60 -29.61
C ALA A 58 6.49 35.31 -29.04
N VAL A 59 6.47 35.51 -27.72
CA VAL A 59 5.34 36.08 -26.99
C VAL A 59 5.46 37.60 -26.94
N GLN A 60 4.47 38.30 -27.49
CA GLN A 60 4.43 39.77 -27.49
C GLN A 60 3.65 40.34 -26.31
N ASP A 61 2.71 39.56 -25.76
CA ASP A 61 1.89 39.92 -24.60
C ASP A 61 1.75 38.68 -23.71
N LEU A 62 2.43 38.73 -22.56
CA LEU A 62 2.46 37.62 -21.60
C LEU A 62 1.10 37.37 -20.96
N ASP A 63 0.31 38.41 -20.66
CA ASP A 63 -1.01 38.25 -20.06
C ASP A 63 -1.99 37.65 -21.06
N ALA A 64 -1.87 38.00 -22.35
CA ALA A 64 -2.64 37.35 -23.40
C ALA A 64 -2.23 35.87 -23.56
N ALA A 65 -0.93 35.56 -23.46
CA ALA A 65 -0.45 34.17 -23.47
C ALA A 65 -0.97 33.36 -22.27
N LYS A 66 -1.03 33.97 -21.06
CA LYS A 66 -1.63 33.36 -19.86
C LYS A 66 -3.11 33.02 -20.05
N ARG A 67 -3.89 33.96 -20.60
CA ARG A 67 -5.31 33.73 -20.94
C ARG A 67 -5.49 32.60 -21.95
N LEU A 68 -4.67 32.60 -23.00
CA LEU A 68 -4.65 31.53 -23.99
C LEU A 68 -4.27 30.18 -23.35
N GLY A 69 -3.29 30.18 -22.45
CA GLY A 69 -2.84 29.00 -21.71
C GLY A 69 -3.94 28.41 -20.85
N LYS A 70 -4.56 29.22 -19.98
CA LYS A 70 -5.68 28.77 -19.14
C LYS A 70 -6.82 28.24 -20.01
N ALA A 71 -7.20 28.96 -21.06
CA ALA A 71 -8.24 28.49 -21.97
C ALA A 71 -7.89 27.16 -22.63
N LEU A 72 -6.67 26.97 -23.16
CA LEU A 72 -6.26 25.70 -23.79
C LEU A 72 -6.11 24.54 -22.79
N PHE A 73 -5.63 24.80 -21.58
CA PHE A 73 -5.45 23.78 -20.54
C PHE A 73 -6.80 23.13 -20.17
N TRP A 74 -7.84 23.95 -20.05
CA TRP A 74 -9.18 23.54 -19.63
C TRP A 74 -10.11 23.16 -20.79
N ASP A 75 -9.76 23.46 -22.06
CA ASP A 75 -10.67 23.22 -23.18
C ASP A 75 -10.73 21.75 -23.62
N MET A 76 -11.80 21.06 -23.23
CA MET A 76 -12.23 19.74 -23.69
C MET A 76 -12.29 19.61 -25.23
N GLN A 77 -12.43 20.69 -25.99
CA GLN A 77 -12.35 20.62 -27.46
C GLN A 77 -10.94 20.29 -27.99
N VAL A 78 -9.89 20.43 -27.16
CA VAL A 78 -8.50 20.09 -27.54
C VAL A 78 -8.38 18.59 -27.79
N GLY A 79 -8.92 17.75 -26.91
CA GLY A 79 -8.89 16.30 -27.07
C GLY A 79 -9.74 15.79 -28.23
N SER A 80 -9.53 14.54 -28.62
CA SER A 80 -10.30 13.89 -29.68
C SER A 80 -11.71 13.49 -29.24
N ASP A 81 -11.92 13.13 -27.98
CA ASP A 81 -13.21 12.69 -27.42
C ASP A 81 -13.65 13.48 -26.18
N SER A 82 -13.30 14.77 -26.14
CA SER A 82 -13.60 15.71 -25.06
C SER A 82 -12.66 15.64 -23.82
N ALA A 83 -11.52 14.96 -23.93
CA ALA A 83 -10.43 15.05 -22.94
C ALA A 83 -9.69 16.41 -23.01
N SER A 84 -9.12 16.87 -21.89
CA SER A 84 -8.28 18.07 -21.80
C SER A 84 -7.09 17.84 -20.86
N CYS A 85 -6.14 18.77 -20.76
CA CYS A 85 -5.13 18.68 -19.70
C CYS A 85 -5.81 18.66 -18.32
N ALA A 86 -6.84 19.50 -18.14
CA ALA A 86 -7.58 19.57 -16.89
C ALA A 86 -8.29 18.27 -16.49
N THR A 87 -8.70 17.39 -17.43
CA THR A 87 -9.34 16.11 -17.05
C THR A 87 -8.46 15.21 -16.19
N CYS A 88 -7.13 15.37 -16.25
CA CYS A 88 -6.15 14.66 -15.43
C CYS A 88 -5.57 15.52 -14.28
N HIS A 89 -5.86 16.82 -14.25
CA HIS A 89 -5.18 17.79 -13.38
C HIS A 89 -6.13 18.75 -12.62
N PHE A 90 -7.40 18.37 -12.43
CA PHE A 90 -8.41 19.28 -11.87
C PHE A 90 -8.44 19.36 -10.34
N HIS A 91 -7.93 18.37 -9.60
CA HIS A 91 -7.97 18.34 -8.14
C HIS A 91 -6.58 18.66 -7.57
N ALA A 92 -6.33 19.91 -7.18
CA ALA A 92 -5.00 20.39 -6.76
C ALA A 92 -3.89 20.03 -7.78
N GLY A 93 -4.23 20.03 -9.07
CA GLY A 93 -3.32 19.70 -10.16
C GLY A 93 -3.19 18.20 -10.45
N GLN A 94 -3.94 17.31 -9.79
CA GLN A 94 -3.88 15.85 -9.98
C GLN A 94 -5.28 15.24 -10.17
N ASP A 95 -5.34 13.98 -10.60
CA ASP A 95 -6.55 13.18 -10.67
C ASP A 95 -6.75 12.34 -9.41
N THR A 96 -7.90 12.53 -8.76
CA THR A 96 -8.31 11.78 -7.56
C THR A 96 -9.47 10.84 -7.82
N ARG A 97 -9.88 10.65 -9.08
CA ARG A 97 -10.91 9.66 -9.44
C ARG A 97 -10.45 8.27 -9.02
N THR A 98 -11.41 7.37 -8.80
CA THR A 98 -11.12 5.99 -8.38
C THR A 98 -11.60 4.96 -9.40
N LYS A 99 -12.66 5.26 -10.14
CA LYS A 99 -13.24 4.30 -11.09
C LYS A 99 -12.60 4.40 -12.48
N ASN A 100 -12.23 3.24 -13.04
CA ASN A 100 -11.51 3.13 -14.33
C ASN A 100 -10.20 3.92 -14.33
N GLN A 101 -9.42 3.81 -13.24
CA GLN A 101 -8.16 4.53 -13.05
C GLN A 101 -6.95 3.59 -12.90
N THR A 102 -7.09 2.31 -13.28
CA THR A 102 -6.01 1.32 -13.18
C THR A 102 -5.47 0.94 -14.55
N ASN A 103 -4.15 0.96 -14.70
CA ASN A 103 -3.41 0.51 -15.86
C ASN A 103 -2.66 -0.81 -15.52
N PRO A 104 -2.68 -1.83 -16.41
CA PRO A 104 -2.07 -3.15 -16.15
C PRO A 104 -0.53 -3.17 -16.06
N GLY A 105 0.14 -2.04 -16.28
CA GLY A 105 1.59 -1.94 -16.31
C GLY A 105 2.25 -2.68 -17.49
N PRO A 106 3.59 -2.58 -17.63
CA PRO A 106 4.35 -3.17 -18.72
C PRO A 106 4.69 -4.66 -18.51
N GLY A 107 4.47 -5.22 -17.31
CA GLY A 107 4.87 -6.58 -16.93
C GLY A 107 3.86 -7.68 -17.29
N GLY A 108 2.61 -7.33 -17.55
CA GLY A 108 1.55 -8.30 -17.81
C GLY A 108 1.26 -9.24 -16.62
N PHE A 109 1.74 -8.93 -15.41
CA PHE A 109 1.41 -9.64 -14.17
C PHE A 109 0.06 -9.15 -13.63
N ASN A 110 -0.96 -9.49 -14.41
CA ASN A 110 -2.36 -9.06 -14.34
C ASN A 110 -3.10 -9.36 -13.02
N LEU A 111 -2.75 -8.88 -11.83
CA LEU A 111 -3.62 -9.13 -10.67
C LEU A 111 -4.94 -8.34 -10.74
N PHE A 112 -5.02 -7.13 -11.31
CA PHE A 112 -6.35 -6.55 -11.50
C PHE A 112 -7.16 -7.28 -12.58
N PHE A 113 -6.57 -7.58 -13.74
CA PHE A 113 -7.29 -8.23 -14.83
C PHE A 113 -7.52 -9.74 -14.62
N SER A 114 -6.74 -10.42 -13.77
CA SER A 114 -6.88 -11.87 -13.48
C SER A 114 -7.31 -12.22 -12.04
N GLY A 115 -7.23 -11.28 -11.09
CA GLY A 115 -7.66 -11.42 -9.70
C GLY A 115 -9.07 -10.89 -9.41
N GLY A 116 -9.83 -10.50 -10.44
CA GLY A 116 -11.23 -10.09 -10.31
C GLY A 116 -11.45 -8.59 -10.07
N HIS A 117 -10.54 -7.72 -10.52
CA HIS A 117 -10.56 -6.26 -10.41
C HIS A 117 -10.39 -5.55 -11.79
N GLY A 118 -10.80 -6.14 -12.94
CA GLY A 118 -10.61 -5.61 -14.31
C GLY A 118 -10.93 -4.11 -14.59
N PRO A 119 -10.87 -3.63 -15.85
CA PRO A 119 -10.52 -2.24 -16.17
C PRO A 119 -11.48 -1.14 -15.67
N ASN A 120 -12.70 -1.49 -15.24
CA ASN A 120 -13.69 -0.57 -14.66
C ASN A 120 -13.92 -0.78 -13.14
N TYR A 121 -12.99 -1.45 -12.46
CA TYR A 121 -13.00 -1.61 -11.01
C TYR A 121 -12.89 -0.26 -10.28
N THR A 122 -13.37 -0.23 -9.05
CA THR A 122 -13.28 0.92 -8.14
C THR A 122 -12.47 0.49 -6.92
N PRO A 123 -11.20 0.92 -6.81
CA PRO A 123 -10.35 0.59 -5.68
C PRO A 123 -10.95 1.01 -4.34
N VAL A 124 -10.69 0.17 -3.34
CA VAL A 124 -11.03 0.41 -1.94
C VAL A 124 -9.75 0.59 -1.13
N ALA A 125 -9.85 1.13 0.08
CA ALA A 125 -8.67 1.43 0.89
C ALA A 125 -7.80 0.18 1.23
N CYS A 126 -8.37 -1.02 1.15
CA CYS A 126 -7.65 -2.29 1.40
C CYS A 126 -6.74 -2.72 0.25
N ASP A 127 -6.99 -2.22 -0.96
CA ASP A 127 -6.18 -2.50 -2.15
C ASP A 127 -4.80 -1.83 -2.04
N PHE A 128 -4.64 -0.87 -1.12
CA PHE A 128 -3.39 -0.15 -0.88
C PHE A 128 -2.68 -0.64 0.40
N PRO A 129 -1.34 -0.57 0.42
CA PRO A 129 -0.47 -0.33 -0.73
C PRO A 129 -0.51 -1.51 -1.72
N PHE A 130 -0.20 -1.26 -3.00
CA PHE A 130 -0.17 -2.32 -4.03
C PHE A 130 0.88 -3.40 -3.73
N HIS A 131 1.97 -3.03 -3.07
CA HIS A 131 2.88 -3.98 -2.42
C HIS A 131 2.72 -3.87 -0.90
N LYS A 132 2.14 -4.89 -0.28
CA LYS A 132 1.74 -4.90 1.12
C LYS A 132 2.44 -6.00 1.89
N LEU A 133 3.16 -5.60 2.93
CA LEU A 133 3.82 -6.47 3.90
C LEU A 133 2.90 -6.74 5.10
N GLU A 134 3.12 -7.86 5.80
CA GLU A 134 2.38 -8.21 7.03
C GLU A 134 2.70 -7.21 8.15
N VAL A 135 3.96 -6.77 8.23
CA VAL A 135 4.41 -5.65 9.06
C VAL A 135 4.87 -4.53 8.10
N PRO A 136 4.11 -3.41 8.01
CA PRO A 136 4.31 -2.40 6.95
C PRO A 136 5.69 -1.73 6.90
N ASP A 137 6.40 -1.64 8.02
CA ASP A 137 7.69 -0.96 8.14
C ASP A 137 8.87 -1.92 8.33
N ASP A 138 8.70 -3.17 7.89
CA ASP A 138 9.67 -4.25 8.04
C ASP A 138 9.78 -5.01 6.72
N ASN A 139 10.78 -4.66 5.92
CA ASN A 139 11.03 -5.26 4.60
C ASN A 139 11.27 -6.78 4.63
N ASP A 140 11.58 -7.36 5.79
CA ASP A 140 11.81 -8.80 5.97
C ASP A 140 10.51 -9.56 6.26
N SER A 141 9.40 -8.83 6.41
CA SER A 141 8.08 -9.38 6.68
C SER A 141 7.48 -10.08 5.46
N ALA A 142 6.57 -11.02 5.72
CA ALA A 142 5.89 -11.74 4.64
C ALA A 142 5.08 -10.77 3.76
N VAL A 143 5.17 -10.95 2.44
CA VAL A 143 4.33 -10.24 1.47
C VAL A 143 2.90 -10.80 1.57
N VAL A 144 1.96 -9.93 1.93
CA VAL A 144 0.52 -10.24 2.00
C VAL A 144 -0.12 -10.11 0.64
N HIS A 145 0.32 -9.12 -0.13
CA HIS A 145 -0.24 -8.77 -1.42
C HIS A 145 0.79 -8.01 -2.25
N ASP A 146 0.86 -8.27 -3.55
CA ASP A 146 1.82 -7.63 -4.44
C ASP A 146 1.26 -7.48 -5.84
N ILE A 147 1.11 -6.25 -6.32
CA ILE A 147 0.62 -5.94 -7.67
C ILE A 147 1.55 -4.91 -8.36
N ASP A 148 1.78 -5.09 -9.67
CA ASP A 148 2.55 -4.19 -10.54
C ASP A 148 1.70 -3.19 -11.35
N ASP A 149 0.38 -3.26 -11.20
CA ASP A 149 -0.58 -2.31 -11.76
C ASP A 149 -0.30 -0.88 -11.28
N ARG A 150 -0.83 0.09 -12.03
CA ARG A 150 -0.58 1.52 -11.80
C ARG A 150 -1.90 2.26 -11.71
N MET A 151 -2.05 3.12 -10.71
CA MET A 151 -3.20 4.01 -10.61
C MET A 151 -2.85 5.36 -11.24
N SER A 152 -3.67 5.79 -12.20
CA SER A 152 -3.50 7.04 -12.93
C SER A 152 -4.78 7.49 -13.62
N SER A 153 -4.71 8.58 -14.38
CA SER A 153 -5.82 9.22 -15.07
C SER A 153 -6.32 8.42 -16.27
N ALA A 154 -7.64 8.31 -16.38
CA ALA A 154 -8.34 7.86 -17.57
C ALA A 154 -8.30 8.95 -18.65
N GLY A 155 -7.78 8.62 -19.83
CA GLY A 155 -7.78 9.47 -21.01
C GLY A 155 -8.84 9.04 -22.02
N VAL A 156 -8.45 8.66 -23.24
CA VAL A 156 -9.39 8.45 -24.37
C VAL A 156 -9.73 6.98 -24.64
N PHE A 157 -10.82 6.76 -25.39
CA PHE A 157 -11.07 5.45 -26.00
C PHE A 157 -10.08 5.13 -27.12
N ARG A 158 -9.85 3.84 -27.37
CA ARG A 158 -9.08 3.38 -28.54
C ARG A 158 -9.83 3.68 -29.84
N ARG A 159 -9.36 4.70 -30.57
CA ARG A 159 -9.69 4.94 -31.98
C ARG A 159 -8.46 5.31 -32.80
N ARG A 160 -8.53 5.05 -34.10
CA ARG A 160 -7.62 5.62 -35.10
C ARG A 160 -8.18 6.95 -35.58
N PHE A 161 -7.34 7.98 -35.61
CA PHE A 161 -7.71 9.29 -36.13
C PHE A 161 -7.94 9.21 -37.64
N ASP A 162 -9.07 9.76 -38.10
CA ASP A 162 -9.38 9.85 -39.53
C ASP A 162 -9.33 11.31 -40.01
N ALA A 163 -10.03 12.24 -39.34
CA ALA A 163 -10.07 13.65 -39.72
C ALA A 163 -10.53 14.58 -38.58
N VAL A 164 -10.45 15.89 -38.83
CA VAL A 164 -11.11 16.93 -38.02
C VAL A 164 -12.28 17.49 -38.82
N ASP A 165 -13.44 17.68 -38.18
CA ASP A 165 -14.55 18.40 -38.81
C ASP A 165 -14.21 19.90 -38.92
N VAL A 166 -14.30 20.40 -40.15
CA VAL A 166 -14.04 21.81 -40.50
C VAL A 166 -15.32 22.51 -40.98
N THR A 167 -16.47 21.82 -40.96
CA THR A 167 -17.77 22.33 -41.39
C THR A 167 -18.53 22.88 -40.19
N PRO A 168 -19.02 24.13 -40.22
CA PRO A 168 -19.83 24.65 -39.11
C PRO A 168 -21.20 23.93 -38.98
N PRO A 169 -21.68 23.64 -37.75
CA PRO A 169 -21.00 23.87 -36.47
C PRO A 169 -19.85 22.87 -36.27
N LEU A 170 -18.67 23.37 -35.87
CA LEU A 170 -17.47 22.54 -35.71
C LEU A 170 -17.67 21.51 -34.58
N ASP A 171 -17.75 20.22 -34.90
CA ASP A 171 -17.93 19.15 -33.91
C ASP A 171 -16.78 19.12 -32.91
N ALA A 172 -17.05 19.19 -31.61
CA ALA A 172 -16.03 19.16 -30.56
C ALA A 172 -15.16 17.90 -30.59
N GLN A 173 -15.65 16.79 -31.15
CA GLN A 173 -14.90 15.55 -31.27
C GLN A 173 -14.20 15.42 -32.63
N ASP A 174 -13.11 14.64 -32.66
CA ASP A 174 -12.47 14.28 -33.93
C ASP A 174 -13.25 13.15 -34.61
N GLU A 175 -13.11 13.03 -35.94
CA GLU A 175 -13.57 11.84 -36.66
C GLU A 175 -12.56 10.72 -36.48
N GLY A 176 -13.02 9.51 -36.13
CA GLY A 176 -12.14 8.38 -35.93
C GLY A 176 -12.81 7.02 -36.02
N THR A 177 -12.03 6.03 -36.42
CA THR A 177 -12.45 4.63 -36.55
C THR A 177 -12.20 3.89 -35.24
N ILE A 178 -13.24 3.26 -34.68
CA ILE A 178 -13.12 2.42 -33.49
C ILE A 178 -12.35 1.14 -33.83
N GLU A 179 -11.35 0.83 -33.02
CA GLU A 179 -10.50 -0.36 -33.11
C GLU A 179 -10.56 -1.13 -31.77
N PRO A 180 -10.42 -2.47 -31.76
CA PRO A 180 -10.21 -3.21 -30.52
C PRO A 180 -9.02 -2.66 -29.74
N ASP A 181 -9.15 -2.50 -28.42
CA ASP A 181 -8.04 -2.08 -27.58
C ASP A 181 -7.01 -3.23 -27.43
N PRO A 182 -5.73 -3.01 -27.79
CA PRO A 182 -4.71 -4.06 -27.75
C PRO A 182 -4.13 -4.30 -26.34
N ASP A 183 -4.37 -3.40 -25.38
CA ASP A 183 -3.73 -3.40 -24.06
C ASP A 183 -4.68 -3.85 -22.95
N GLY A 184 -5.82 -4.44 -23.32
CA GLY A 184 -6.76 -5.04 -22.37
C GLY A 184 -7.79 -4.07 -21.79
N PHE A 185 -7.88 -2.82 -22.26
CA PHE A 185 -8.94 -1.88 -21.85
C PHE A 185 -10.27 -2.20 -22.55
N ALA A 186 -10.73 -3.45 -22.41
CA ALA A 186 -11.98 -3.91 -22.99
C ALA A 186 -12.59 -5.08 -22.23
N PHE A 187 -13.90 -5.20 -22.28
CA PHE A 187 -14.65 -6.37 -21.81
C PHE A 187 -14.97 -7.29 -23.00
N PRO A 188 -14.47 -8.53 -23.01
CA PRO A 188 -14.84 -9.49 -24.04
C PRO A 188 -16.34 -9.82 -23.91
N GLY A 189 -17.05 -9.92 -25.03
CA GLY A 189 -18.49 -10.12 -25.01
C GLY A 189 -19.07 -10.53 -26.36
N GLN A 190 -20.30 -11.06 -26.31
CA GLN A 190 -21.11 -11.39 -27.48
C GLN A 190 -22.36 -10.49 -27.50
N PRO A 191 -22.71 -9.89 -28.66
CA PRO A 191 -22.06 -10.05 -29.96
C PRO A 191 -20.79 -9.21 -30.15
N ASN A 192 -20.51 -8.23 -29.27
CA ASN A 192 -19.37 -7.31 -29.40
C ASN A 192 -18.50 -7.26 -28.13
N SER A 193 -17.20 -7.02 -28.34
CA SER A 193 -16.30 -6.51 -27.31
C SER A 193 -16.63 -5.06 -26.97
N LYS A 194 -16.40 -4.64 -25.73
CA LYS A 194 -16.69 -3.29 -25.24
C LYS A 194 -15.42 -2.62 -24.73
N ASN A 195 -14.85 -1.70 -25.50
CA ASN A 195 -13.72 -0.88 -25.07
C ASN A 195 -14.15 0.04 -23.93
N VAL A 196 -13.25 0.26 -22.98
CA VAL A 196 -13.33 1.32 -21.97
C VAL A 196 -12.23 2.35 -22.22
N ARG A 197 -12.23 3.47 -21.47
CA ARG A 197 -11.16 4.47 -21.58
C ARG A 197 -9.83 3.87 -21.14
N ARG A 198 -8.78 4.21 -21.88
CA ARG A 198 -7.40 3.83 -21.56
C ARG A 198 -6.92 4.67 -20.38
N VAL A 199 -6.09 4.07 -19.53
CA VAL A 199 -5.52 4.72 -18.35
C VAL A 199 -4.04 4.95 -18.59
N GLU A 200 -3.51 6.10 -18.17
CA GLU A 200 -2.09 6.43 -18.31
C GLU A 200 -1.17 5.39 -17.64
N PRO A 201 0.01 5.11 -18.23
CA PRO A 201 0.93 4.11 -17.71
C PRO A 201 1.75 4.58 -16.51
N ARG A 202 1.57 5.79 -15.98
CA ARG A 202 2.16 6.26 -14.72
C ARG A 202 1.19 7.25 -14.10
N ASN A 203 1.20 7.37 -12.78
CA ASN A 203 0.38 8.31 -12.04
C ASN A 203 0.58 9.74 -12.57
N THR A 204 -0.47 10.56 -12.52
CA THR A 204 -0.43 11.94 -13.00
C THR A 204 0.01 12.86 -11.85
N PRO A 205 1.15 13.57 -11.96
CA PRO A 205 1.62 14.46 -10.89
C PRO A 205 0.88 15.81 -10.91
N THR A 206 0.97 16.55 -9.80
CA THR A 206 0.47 17.94 -9.76
C THR A 206 1.20 18.87 -10.74
N VAL A 207 0.45 19.75 -11.41
CA VAL A 207 0.97 20.87 -12.23
C VAL A 207 1.29 22.12 -11.39
N ILE A 208 0.85 22.18 -10.13
CA ILE A 208 1.13 23.30 -9.25
C ILE A 208 2.62 23.29 -8.89
N ASN A 209 3.27 24.46 -8.98
CA ASN A 209 4.72 24.66 -8.85
C ASN A 209 5.57 23.94 -9.93
N SER A 210 4.96 23.40 -11.00
CA SER A 210 5.69 22.70 -12.07
C SER A 210 6.77 23.57 -12.73
N ILE A 211 6.51 24.88 -12.81
CA ILE A 211 7.40 25.89 -13.38
C ILE A 211 8.76 25.98 -12.66
N LEU A 212 8.85 25.49 -11.42
CA LEU A 212 10.09 25.50 -10.62
C LEU A 212 10.97 24.26 -10.88
N LEU A 213 10.51 23.33 -11.71
CA LEU A 213 11.21 22.09 -12.02
C LEU A 213 12.11 22.24 -13.26
N HIS A 214 13.29 21.63 -13.22
CA HIS A 214 14.24 21.67 -14.33
C HIS A 214 13.85 20.72 -15.49
N ARG A 215 13.39 19.50 -15.16
CA ARG A 215 12.81 18.54 -16.11
C ARG A 215 11.47 18.04 -15.58
N ILE A 216 10.55 17.72 -16.47
CA ILE A 216 9.20 17.28 -16.10
C ILE A 216 8.92 15.88 -16.67
N PHE A 217 7.83 15.26 -16.20
CA PHE A 217 7.57 13.82 -16.14
C PHE A 217 8.46 13.10 -15.13
N PHE A 218 8.00 11.94 -14.65
CA PHE A 218 8.75 11.15 -13.67
C PHE A 218 10.09 10.64 -14.21
N ASP A 219 10.20 10.42 -15.52
CA ASP A 219 11.43 9.99 -16.21
C ASP A 219 12.24 11.15 -16.81
N GLY A 220 11.80 12.41 -16.60
CA GLY A 220 12.54 13.59 -17.04
C GLY A 220 12.56 13.82 -18.56
N ARG A 221 11.71 13.14 -19.33
CA ARG A 221 11.71 13.26 -20.81
C ARG A 221 11.24 14.63 -21.32
N ALA A 222 10.53 15.43 -20.52
CA ALA A 222 10.20 16.80 -20.88
C ALA A 222 11.42 17.69 -20.59
N ASN A 223 12.02 18.15 -21.68
CA ASN A 223 13.31 18.81 -21.67
C ASN A 223 13.19 20.26 -21.19
N PHE A 224 14.20 20.73 -20.46
CA PHE A 224 14.38 22.12 -20.03
C PHE A 224 14.35 23.12 -21.20
N ASN A 225 14.91 22.73 -22.35
CA ASN A 225 14.97 23.55 -23.57
C ASN A 225 13.83 23.18 -24.52
N PHE A 226 12.75 23.97 -24.57
CA PHE A 226 11.62 23.71 -25.46
C PHE A 226 11.95 24.07 -26.91
N ASN A 227 11.65 23.15 -27.85
CA ASN A 227 11.97 23.30 -29.27
C ASN A 227 10.80 23.82 -30.14
N GLY A 228 9.66 24.15 -29.54
CA GLY A 228 8.48 24.62 -30.26
C GLY A 228 7.61 23.54 -30.91
N ASN A 229 7.93 22.26 -30.76
CA ASN A 229 7.26 21.18 -31.49
C ASN A 229 6.94 19.92 -30.66
N ASN A 230 7.86 19.47 -29.81
CA ASN A 230 7.71 18.22 -29.04
C ASN A 230 8.42 18.26 -27.67
N PRO A 231 8.17 17.29 -26.78
CA PRO A 231 8.72 17.31 -25.41
C PRO A 231 10.23 17.15 -25.30
N PHE A 232 10.89 16.63 -26.33
CA PHE A 232 12.28 16.19 -26.27
C PHE A 232 13.29 17.33 -26.40
N GLY A 233 12.82 18.53 -26.76
CA GLY A 233 13.62 19.74 -26.73
C GLY A 233 14.84 19.69 -27.65
N ASP A 234 16.00 20.01 -27.09
CA ASP A 234 17.28 20.05 -27.82
C ASP A 234 17.78 18.69 -28.33
N THR A 235 17.29 17.59 -27.76
CA THR A 235 17.62 16.22 -28.22
C THR A 235 17.02 15.90 -29.59
N ASP A 236 15.97 16.60 -30.02
CA ASP A 236 15.49 16.54 -31.40
C ASP A 236 16.18 17.63 -32.26
N PRO A 237 17.19 17.28 -33.09
CA PRO A 237 17.87 18.25 -33.94
C PRO A 237 17.00 18.74 -35.11
N ASN A 238 15.92 18.02 -35.42
CA ASN A 238 15.05 18.24 -36.57
C ASN A 238 13.80 19.06 -36.23
N ALA A 239 13.52 19.32 -34.95
CA ALA A 239 12.44 20.21 -34.56
C ALA A 239 12.66 21.62 -35.12
N LYS A 240 11.67 22.10 -35.89
CA LYS A 240 11.63 23.45 -36.47
C LYS A 240 10.23 24.04 -36.30
N VAL A 241 10.19 25.36 -36.21
CA VAL A 241 8.97 26.16 -36.33
C VAL A 241 9.06 27.05 -37.56
N LEU A 242 7.93 27.43 -38.13
CA LEU A 242 7.88 28.31 -39.29
C LEU A 242 8.00 29.77 -38.86
N VAL A 243 8.97 30.51 -39.39
CA VAL A 243 9.19 31.94 -39.10
C VAL A 243 9.25 32.72 -40.40
N ASN A 244 8.46 33.80 -40.52
CA ASN A 244 8.53 34.74 -41.64
C ASN A 244 9.19 36.07 -41.21
N ASN A 245 9.30 37.06 -42.10
CA ASN A 245 9.95 38.34 -41.78
C ASN A 245 9.07 39.34 -40.99
N GLY A 246 7.90 38.92 -40.51
CA GLY A 246 6.95 39.72 -39.76
C GLY A 246 5.95 40.52 -40.59
N ASN A 247 6.10 40.59 -41.92
CA ASN A 247 5.12 41.24 -42.79
C ASN A 247 4.05 40.25 -43.25
N ALA A 248 2.82 40.77 -43.43
CA ALA A 248 1.71 39.98 -43.93
C ALA A 248 1.98 39.50 -45.36
N GLY A 249 1.82 38.19 -45.60
CA GLY A 249 1.96 37.58 -46.92
C GLY A 249 3.39 37.15 -47.28
N ASP A 250 4.38 37.44 -46.44
CA ASP A 250 5.73 36.89 -46.60
C ASP A 250 5.71 35.36 -46.41
N ASP A 251 6.61 34.66 -47.12
CA ASP A 251 6.78 33.22 -46.94
C ASP A 251 7.53 32.93 -45.63
N ALA A 252 7.13 31.86 -44.94
CA ALA A 252 7.80 31.38 -43.74
C ALA A 252 8.86 30.34 -44.05
N THR A 253 9.90 30.30 -43.23
CA THR A 253 11.01 29.35 -43.33
C THR A 253 11.10 28.48 -42.09
N PRO A 254 11.35 27.16 -42.23
CA PRO A 254 11.63 26.29 -41.10
C PRO A 254 12.89 26.75 -40.34
N THR A 255 12.72 27.14 -39.08
CA THR A 255 13.75 27.71 -38.21
C THR A 255 13.83 26.90 -36.92
N ARG A 256 15.05 26.60 -36.47
CA ARG A 256 15.26 25.98 -35.15
C ARG A 256 15.21 27.08 -34.10
N LEU A 257 14.32 26.94 -33.13
CA LEU A 257 14.27 27.77 -31.94
C LEU A 257 14.39 26.87 -30.71
N LEU A 258 15.01 27.41 -29.66
CA LEU A 258 15.05 26.80 -28.33
C LEU A 258 14.70 27.88 -27.32
N PHE A 259 13.80 27.56 -26.40
CA PHE A 259 13.45 28.39 -25.24
C PHE A 259 13.98 27.68 -24.00
N ASP A 260 14.92 28.30 -23.28
CA ASP A 260 15.45 27.79 -22.01
C ASP A 260 14.41 27.96 -20.89
N HIS A 261 14.56 27.29 -19.73
CA HIS A 261 13.57 27.39 -18.64
C HIS A 261 12.13 27.06 -19.06
N ALA A 262 11.98 26.15 -20.02
CA ALA A 262 10.71 25.87 -20.69
C ALA A 262 10.24 24.42 -20.54
N ALA A 263 10.59 23.76 -19.44
CA ALA A 263 10.22 22.37 -19.20
C ALA A 263 8.69 22.14 -19.20
N THR A 264 7.90 23.10 -18.72
CA THR A 264 6.43 23.08 -18.76
C THR A 264 5.89 23.17 -20.19
N ALA A 265 6.49 24.02 -21.04
CA ALA A 265 6.17 24.05 -22.47
C ALA A 265 6.47 22.71 -23.14
N SER A 266 7.63 22.11 -22.85
CA SER A 266 8.00 20.77 -23.34
C SER A 266 7.02 19.69 -22.86
N GLN A 267 6.63 19.70 -21.58
CA GLN A 267 5.68 18.72 -21.04
C GLN A 267 4.32 18.82 -21.73
N SER A 268 3.80 20.04 -21.86
CA SER A 268 2.41 20.26 -22.30
C SER A 268 2.17 19.84 -23.75
N VAL A 269 3.20 19.73 -24.58
CA VAL A 269 3.07 19.30 -25.98
C VAL A 269 3.13 17.77 -26.19
N GLY A 270 3.19 16.99 -25.11
CA GLY A 270 3.08 15.52 -25.16
C GLY A 270 1.62 15.02 -25.16
N PRO A 271 0.84 15.33 -24.09
CA PRO A 271 -0.50 14.79 -23.88
C PRO A 271 -1.48 14.96 -25.05
N PRO A 272 -1.55 16.13 -25.74
CA PRO A 272 -2.55 16.38 -26.78
C PRO A 272 -2.48 15.47 -28.02
N LEU A 273 -1.37 14.74 -28.21
CA LEU A 273 -1.21 13.74 -29.28
C LEU A 273 -1.09 12.30 -28.75
N SER A 274 -1.19 12.11 -27.44
CA SER A 274 -1.03 10.79 -26.82
C SER A 274 -2.32 9.97 -26.94
N PRO A 275 -2.24 8.71 -27.42
CA PRO A 275 -3.41 7.83 -27.54
C PRO A 275 -3.88 7.24 -26.22
N PHE A 276 -3.17 7.49 -25.12
CA PHE A 276 -3.61 7.16 -23.77
C PHE A 276 -4.32 8.33 -23.10
N GLU A 277 -3.98 9.57 -23.48
CA GLU A 277 -4.35 10.77 -22.71
C GLU A 277 -5.47 11.55 -23.41
N MET A 278 -5.21 12.12 -24.59
CA MET A 278 -6.12 13.11 -25.19
C MET A 278 -6.44 12.89 -26.67
N SER A 279 -5.78 11.96 -27.37
CA SER A 279 -5.84 11.90 -28.83
C SER A 279 -6.25 10.54 -29.38
N TYR A 280 -6.97 10.52 -30.50
CA TYR A 280 -7.02 9.32 -31.33
C TYR A 280 -5.64 9.04 -31.93
N TYR A 281 -5.34 7.76 -32.13
CA TYR A 281 -4.04 7.32 -32.62
C TYR A 281 -3.76 7.85 -34.03
N GLY A 282 -2.63 8.54 -34.22
CA GLY A 282 -2.17 9.05 -35.53
C GLY A 282 -2.45 10.52 -35.81
N ARG A 283 -3.11 11.25 -34.88
CA ARG A 283 -3.29 12.70 -34.98
C ARG A 283 -1.96 13.44 -34.88
N ILE A 284 -1.84 14.58 -35.58
CA ILE A 284 -0.65 15.45 -35.55
C ILE A 284 -1.01 16.90 -35.19
N TRP A 285 -0.02 17.66 -34.72
CA TRP A 285 -0.17 19.07 -34.29
C TRP A 285 -0.86 19.98 -35.31
N PRO A 286 -0.53 19.95 -36.63
CA PRO A 286 -1.22 20.79 -37.61
C PRO A 286 -2.73 20.52 -37.73
N GLN A 287 -3.16 19.28 -37.49
CA GLN A 287 -4.59 18.92 -37.49
C GLN A 287 -5.29 19.45 -36.24
N LEU A 288 -4.65 19.36 -35.08
CA LEU A 288 -5.16 19.99 -33.85
C LEU A 288 -5.24 21.52 -34.00
N GLY A 289 -4.22 22.14 -34.59
CA GLY A 289 -4.24 23.57 -34.93
C GLY A 289 -5.43 23.91 -35.83
N ARG A 290 -5.64 23.14 -36.91
CA ARG A 290 -6.80 23.29 -37.80
C ARG A 290 -8.13 23.22 -37.07
N LYS A 291 -8.26 22.29 -36.12
CA LYS A 291 -9.46 22.15 -35.30
C LYS A 291 -9.67 23.38 -34.41
N MET A 292 -8.62 23.86 -33.75
CA MET A 292 -8.78 24.82 -32.65
C MET A 292 -8.88 26.26 -33.11
N ILE A 293 -8.13 26.69 -34.13
CA ILE A 293 -8.00 28.12 -34.46
C ILE A 293 -9.33 28.83 -34.78
N LEU A 294 -10.34 28.11 -35.29
CA LEU A 294 -11.66 28.65 -35.62
C LEU A 294 -12.69 28.47 -34.50
N ARG A 295 -12.35 27.78 -33.41
CA ARG A 295 -13.28 27.50 -32.32
C ARG A 295 -13.42 28.68 -31.39
N LYS A 296 -14.63 28.79 -30.85
CA LYS A 296 -14.91 29.57 -29.65
C LYS A 296 -14.18 28.92 -28.46
N PRO A 297 -13.35 29.67 -27.71
CA PRO A 297 -12.69 29.15 -26.52
C PRO A 297 -13.68 28.66 -25.46
N LEU A 298 -13.42 27.48 -24.90
CA LEU A 298 -14.18 26.87 -23.81
C LEU A 298 -15.67 26.63 -24.16
N ALA A 299 -16.01 26.41 -25.43
CA ALA A 299 -17.41 26.33 -25.88
C ALA A 299 -18.24 25.23 -25.20
N LEU A 300 -17.61 24.28 -24.50
CA LEU A 300 -18.25 23.21 -23.76
C LEU A 300 -18.33 23.46 -22.25
N GLN A 301 -17.74 24.55 -21.75
CA GLN A 301 -17.53 24.79 -20.33
C GLN A 301 -18.00 26.18 -19.94
N ARG A 302 -18.62 26.28 -18.78
CA ARG A 302 -18.91 27.55 -18.11
C ARG A 302 -17.64 28.14 -17.50
N VAL A 303 -17.52 29.46 -17.48
CA VAL A 303 -16.40 30.18 -16.85
C VAL A 303 -16.97 31.19 -15.87
N ALA A 304 -16.48 31.22 -14.63
CA ALA A 304 -16.95 32.20 -13.67
C ALA A 304 -16.60 33.62 -14.15
N HIS A 305 -17.55 34.56 -14.06
CA HIS A 305 -17.33 35.97 -14.44
C HIS A 305 -16.18 36.62 -13.65
N ASP A 306 -15.93 36.14 -12.43
CA ASP A 306 -14.83 36.57 -11.58
C ASP A 306 -13.61 35.62 -11.62
N ASP A 307 -13.46 34.78 -12.65
CA ASP A 307 -12.24 33.99 -12.88
C ASP A 307 -11.01 34.92 -12.92
N SER A 308 -9.95 34.54 -12.21
CA SER A 308 -8.78 35.39 -11.95
C SER A 308 -7.98 35.75 -13.20
N VAL A 309 -8.09 34.95 -14.27
CA VAL A 309 -7.35 35.12 -15.52
C VAL A 309 -8.29 35.39 -16.70
N LEU A 310 -9.40 34.65 -16.79
CA LEU A 310 -10.33 34.69 -17.92
C LEU A 310 -11.46 35.71 -17.75
N GLY A 311 -11.78 36.14 -16.53
CA GLY A 311 -12.89 37.07 -16.28
C GLY A 311 -12.80 38.39 -17.05
N VAL A 312 -11.58 38.83 -17.40
CA VAL A 312 -11.36 40.05 -18.20
C VAL A 312 -11.75 39.94 -19.68
N ILE A 313 -11.92 38.72 -20.19
CA ILE A 313 -12.39 38.43 -21.56
C ILE A 313 -13.72 37.67 -21.57
N ASP A 314 -14.35 37.53 -20.41
CA ASP A 314 -15.72 37.06 -20.28
C ASP A 314 -16.70 38.24 -20.42
N ASN A 315 -17.13 38.50 -21.65
CA ASN A 315 -18.07 39.58 -21.98
C ASN A 315 -19.51 39.06 -22.15
N GLN A 316 -19.89 38.00 -21.42
CA GLN A 316 -21.22 37.43 -21.55
C GLN A 316 -22.32 38.39 -21.06
N PRO A 317 -23.49 38.41 -21.75
CA PRO A 317 -24.49 39.49 -21.60
C PRO A 317 -25.31 39.47 -20.31
N ASP A 318 -25.26 38.43 -19.48
CA ASP A 318 -26.03 38.32 -18.23
C ASP A 318 -25.15 37.88 -17.04
N PRO A 319 -24.99 38.73 -16.00
CA PRO A 319 -24.29 38.36 -14.77
C PRO A 319 -24.99 37.24 -13.96
N GLY A 320 -26.26 36.94 -14.27
CA GLY A 320 -27.06 35.93 -13.57
C GLY A 320 -26.95 34.50 -14.13
N ASP A 321 -26.53 34.34 -15.39
CA ASP A 321 -26.41 33.05 -16.07
C ASP A 321 -25.02 32.92 -16.72
N VAL A 322 -24.20 32.01 -16.20
CA VAL A 322 -22.92 31.65 -16.84
C VAL A 322 -23.20 30.67 -17.99
N LEU A 323 -23.04 31.11 -19.23
CA LEU A 323 -23.18 30.28 -20.43
C LEU A 323 -21.85 29.60 -20.79
N PRO A 324 -21.87 28.52 -21.59
CA PRO A 324 -20.64 27.91 -22.09
C PRO A 324 -19.82 28.81 -23.05
N GLY A 325 -18.50 28.80 -22.85
CA GLY A 325 -17.48 29.50 -23.63
C GLY A 325 -17.32 30.98 -23.32
N LEU A 326 -16.21 31.59 -23.74
CA LEU A 326 -15.94 33.02 -23.50
C LEU A 326 -16.75 33.95 -24.43
N ASP A 327 -16.25 35.15 -24.72
CA ASP A 327 -16.87 36.09 -25.67
C ASP A 327 -17.26 35.36 -26.99
N PRO A 328 -18.53 35.46 -27.45
CA PRO A 328 -19.01 34.73 -28.62
C PRO A 328 -18.37 35.17 -29.95
N THR A 329 -17.66 36.31 -29.97
CA THR A 329 -16.92 36.80 -31.13
C THR A 329 -15.45 36.40 -31.12
N LEU A 330 -14.95 35.88 -29.99
CA LEU A 330 -13.56 35.50 -29.80
C LEU A 330 -13.29 34.09 -30.35
N THR A 331 -12.16 33.95 -31.07
CA THR A 331 -11.63 32.65 -31.50
C THR A 331 -10.23 32.40 -30.93
N TYR A 332 -9.78 31.15 -30.94
CA TYR A 332 -8.38 30.85 -30.60
C TYR A 332 -7.38 31.53 -31.55
N ALA A 333 -7.72 31.73 -32.83
CA ALA A 333 -6.88 32.52 -33.73
C ALA A 333 -6.70 33.96 -33.22
N ASP A 334 -7.74 34.58 -32.67
CA ASP A 334 -7.66 35.94 -32.11
C ASP A 334 -6.84 35.99 -30.82
N MET A 335 -6.96 34.97 -29.97
CA MET A 335 -6.12 34.83 -28.77
C MET A 335 -4.64 34.64 -29.15
N ILE A 336 -4.33 33.83 -30.16
CA ILE A 336 -2.97 33.64 -30.69
C ILE A 336 -2.43 34.96 -31.25
N ARG A 337 -3.21 35.69 -32.05
CA ARG A 337 -2.80 36.99 -32.59
C ARG A 337 -2.55 38.03 -31.51
N SER A 338 -3.23 37.93 -30.38
CA SER A 338 -3.03 38.80 -29.23
C SER A 338 -1.74 38.45 -28.48
N ALA A 339 -1.49 37.15 -28.25
CA ALA A 339 -0.36 36.66 -27.47
C ALA A 339 0.99 36.62 -28.21
N PHE A 340 1.00 36.33 -29.52
CA PHE A 340 2.22 36.00 -30.26
C PHE A 340 2.52 36.95 -31.41
N HIS A 341 3.81 37.20 -31.64
CA HIS A 341 4.29 38.02 -32.75
C HIS A 341 3.82 37.46 -34.11
N ALA A 342 3.42 38.37 -35.02
CA ALA A 342 2.93 38.04 -36.36
C ALA A 342 3.85 37.15 -37.18
N LYS A 343 5.16 37.16 -36.88
CA LYS A 343 6.15 36.35 -37.59
C LYS A 343 5.93 34.83 -37.50
N PHE A 344 5.09 34.37 -36.57
CA PHE A 344 4.78 32.95 -36.36
C PHE A 344 3.43 32.50 -36.94
N TRP A 345 2.57 33.40 -37.41
CA TRP A 345 1.22 33.02 -37.86
C TRP A 345 0.73 33.72 -39.13
N ASN A 346 1.45 34.71 -39.67
CA ASN A 346 0.98 35.62 -40.71
C ASN A 346 1.60 35.40 -42.11
N ALA A 347 2.01 34.17 -42.44
CA ALA A 347 2.54 33.85 -43.76
C ALA A 347 1.44 33.63 -44.82
N GLY A 348 1.77 33.92 -46.08
CA GLY A 348 0.82 33.86 -47.20
C GLY A 348 0.56 32.47 -47.79
N ASN A 349 1.49 31.53 -47.61
CA ASN A 349 1.40 30.16 -48.14
C ASN A 349 0.80 29.18 -47.14
N THR A 350 0.44 27.99 -47.64
CA THR A 350 0.24 26.79 -46.83
C THR A 350 1.48 25.90 -46.89
N TYR A 351 1.70 25.09 -45.86
CA TYR A 351 2.93 24.33 -45.62
C TYR A 351 2.62 22.86 -45.34
N ASP A 352 3.47 22.00 -45.88
CA ASP A 352 3.47 20.58 -45.59
C ASP A 352 3.66 20.30 -44.09
N ALA A 353 3.03 19.25 -43.56
CA ALA A 353 3.02 18.96 -42.13
C ALA A 353 4.38 18.50 -41.58
N ASP A 354 5.18 17.82 -42.41
CA ASP A 354 6.46 17.26 -41.97
C ASP A 354 7.60 18.21 -42.32
N THR A 355 7.74 18.55 -43.60
CA THR A 355 8.89 19.30 -44.13
C THR A 355 8.84 20.78 -43.83
N GLY A 356 7.64 21.36 -43.68
CA GLY A 356 7.47 22.80 -43.49
C GLY A 356 7.78 23.63 -44.73
N LEU A 357 7.84 22.97 -45.89
CA LEU A 357 7.98 23.64 -47.18
C LEU A 357 6.61 24.05 -47.71
N PRO A 358 6.53 25.12 -48.53
CA PRO A 358 5.28 25.53 -49.16
C PRO A 358 4.64 24.38 -49.95
N SER A 359 3.37 24.10 -49.67
CA SER A 359 2.57 23.04 -50.30
C SER A 359 1.11 23.48 -50.38
N ALA A 360 0.56 23.56 -51.59
CA ALA A 360 -0.78 24.09 -51.82
C ALA A 360 -1.86 23.17 -51.21
N GLY A 361 -2.78 23.75 -50.43
CA GLY A 361 -3.87 23.01 -49.79
C GLY A 361 -3.48 22.24 -48.52
N ALA A 362 -2.25 22.45 -48.02
CA ALA A 362 -1.77 21.88 -46.76
C ALA A 362 -2.19 22.75 -45.57
N PHE A 363 -1.29 23.10 -44.64
CA PHE A 363 -1.61 23.81 -43.39
C PHE A 363 -1.18 25.27 -43.41
N SER A 364 -1.98 26.18 -42.82
CA SER A 364 -1.50 27.56 -42.60
C SER A 364 -0.31 27.58 -41.64
N GLN A 365 0.45 28.68 -41.62
CA GLN A 365 1.55 28.84 -40.65
C GLN A 365 1.04 28.70 -39.21
N MET A 366 -0.13 29.26 -38.90
CA MET A 366 -0.72 29.18 -37.57
C MET A 366 -1.07 27.75 -37.17
N GLU A 367 -1.64 26.97 -38.10
CA GLU A 367 -1.94 25.55 -37.88
C GLU A 367 -0.64 24.76 -37.66
N ARG A 368 0.38 24.95 -38.50
CA ARG A 368 1.63 24.21 -38.40
C ARG A 368 2.42 24.55 -37.11
N ASN A 369 2.41 25.79 -36.68
CA ASN A 369 3.07 26.24 -35.45
C ASN A 369 2.23 26.04 -34.19
N PHE A 370 1.09 25.33 -34.25
CA PHE A 370 0.18 25.27 -33.11
C PHE A 370 0.84 24.70 -31.84
N ALA A 371 1.77 23.75 -31.96
CA ALA A 371 2.55 23.23 -30.84
C ALA A 371 3.35 24.31 -30.09
N LEU A 372 3.93 25.29 -30.82
CA LEU A 372 4.65 26.41 -30.24
C LEU A 372 3.71 27.29 -29.41
N PHE A 373 2.54 27.63 -29.97
CA PHE A 373 1.56 28.45 -29.28
C PHE A 373 0.99 27.76 -28.06
N PHE A 374 0.66 26.48 -28.19
CA PHE A 374 0.18 25.65 -27.09
C PHE A 374 1.22 25.61 -25.96
N GLY A 375 2.45 25.17 -26.26
CA GLY A 375 3.49 25.00 -25.25
C GLY A 375 3.83 26.28 -24.50
N LEU A 376 4.07 27.39 -25.21
CA LEU A 376 4.42 28.66 -24.56
C LEU A 376 3.24 29.31 -23.82
N ALA A 377 2.00 29.11 -24.29
CA ALA A 377 0.82 29.61 -23.58
C ALA A 377 0.58 28.82 -22.28
N ILE A 378 0.69 27.49 -22.31
CA ILE A 378 0.59 26.66 -21.09
C ILE A 378 1.71 27.00 -20.11
N LEU A 379 2.95 27.17 -20.56
CA LEU A 379 4.04 27.66 -19.73
C LEU A 379 3.71 29.00 -19.07
N ALA A 380 3.15 29.95 -19.82
CA ALA A 380 2.77 31.24 -19.28
C ALA A 380 1.68 31.08 -18.20
N TYR A 381 0.69 30.23 -18.41
CA TYR A 381 -0.35 29.95 -17.41
C TYR A 381 0.21 29.24 -16.17
N GLU A 382 0.97 28.14 -16.32
CA GLU A 382 1.57 27.41 -15.21
C GLU A 382 2.58 28.25 -14.41
N SER A 383 3.11 29.33 -14.99
CA SER A 383 3.95 30.29 -14.28
C SER A 383 3.24 31.05 -13.16
N ASP A 384 1.90 31.09 -13.16
CA ASP A 384 1.10 31.69 -12.08
C ASP A 384 0.69 30.66 -11.01
N LEU A 385 0.82 29.35 -11.28
CA LEU A 385 0.36 28.30 -10.36
C LEU A 385 1.40 28.02 -9.26
N VAL A 386 1.71 29.02 -8.44
CA VAL A 386 2.69 28.95 -7.35
C VAL A 386 2.00 28.99 -5.98
N SER A 387 2.21 27.95 -5.17
CA SER A 387 1.61 27.75 -3.84
C SER A 387 2.59 28.11 -2.72
N ASP A 388 2.80 29.41 -2.56
CA ASP A 388 3.79 30.02 -1.68
C ASP A 388 3.25 30.55 -0.35
N ASP A 389 2.02 30.18 0.06
CA ASP A 389 1.38 30.68 1.29
C ASP A 389 0.86 29.56 2.21
N SER A 390 1.53 28.41 2.22
CA SER A 390 1.24 27.34 3.18
C SER A 390 1.51 27.78 4.62
N ARG A 391 1.03 27.00 5.60
CA ARG A 391 1.33 27.28 7.02
C ARG A 391 2.84 27.24 7.32
N TYR A 392 3.59 26.41 6.59
CA TYR A 392 5.04 26.44 6.65
C TYR A 392 5.63 27.77 6.14
N ASP A 393 5.15 28.27 5.01
CA ASP A 393 5.61 29.55 4.46
C ASP A 393 5.31 30.70 5.42
N GLN A 394 4.10 30.74 5.99
CA GLN A 394 3.71 31.71 7.01
C GLN A 394 4.59 31.64 8.27
N TYR A 395 4.94 30.44 8.72
CA TYR A 395 5.88 30.23 9.82
C TYR A 395 7.27 30.79 9.52
N MET A 396 7.81 30.51 8.33
CA MET A 396 9.13 30.99 7.91
C MET A 396 9.16 32.51 7.68
N ASP A 397 8.14 33.07 7.02
CA ASP A 397 7.97 34.51 6.80
C ASP A 397 7.85 35.27 8.13
N GLY A 398 7.22 34.66 9.12
CA GLY A 398 7.05 35.22 10.45
C GLY A 398 8.34 35.26 11.29
N GLY A 399 9.43 34.63 10.86
CA GLY A 399 10.70 34.51 11.60
C GLY A 399 10.85 33.20 12.38
N GLY A 400 10.07 32.17 12.05
CA GLY A 400 10.09 30.85 12.67
C GLY A 400 9.74 30.86 14.16
N GLU A 401 10.43 30.04 14.96
CA GLU A 401 10.14 29.82 16.39
C GLU A 401 10.24 31.10 17.22
N SER A 402 11.18 31.98 16.85
CA SER A 402 11.37 33.29 17.50
C SER A 402 10.48 34.41 16.91
N GLY A 403 9.65 34.06 15.94
CA GLY A 403 8.95 34.97 15.06
C GLY A 403 7.54 35.37 15.50
N THR A 404 6.94 36.27 14.71
CA THR A 404 5.57 36.77 14.90
C THR A 404 4.49 35.76 14.54
N ALA A 405 4.82 34.74 13.75
CA ALA A 405 3.93 33.66 13.34
C ALA A 405 4.39 32.27 13.84
N ALA A 406 5.07 32.21 15.00
CA ALA A 406 5.55 30.96 15.58
C ALA A 406 4.44 29.90 15.81
N ASN A 407 3.16 30.32 15.87
CA ASN A 407 2.00 29.46 16.04
C ASN A 407 1.36 29.00 14.72
N ALA A 408 1.90 29.39 13.55
CA ALA A 408 1.42 28.90 12.26
C ALA A 408 1.60 27.38 12.13
N LEU A 409 2.68 26.84 12.71
CA LEU A 409 2.85 25.41 12.95
C LEU A 409 2.52 25.06 14.40
N THR A 410 1.83 23.94 14.57
CA THR A 410 1.57 23.30 15.86
C THR A 410 2.84 22.64 16.42
N ALA A 411 2.84 22.30 17.71
CA ALA A 411 3.97 21.59 18.33
C ALA A 411 4.26 20.24 17.66
N GLN A 412 3.21 19.51 17.24
CA GLN A 412 3.34 18.24 16.53
C GLN A 412 3.96 18.42 15.15
N GLU A 413 3.58 19.47 14.41
CA GLU A 413 4.16 19.79 13.10
C GLU A 413 5.62 20.23 13.20
N LYS A 414 5.99 20.94 14.27
CA LYS A 414 7.40 21.29 14.54
C LYS A 414 8.25 20.06 14.85
N GLU A 415 7.70 19.10 15.59
CA GLU A 415 8.36 17.79 15.76
C GLU A 415 8.49 17.05 14.42
N GLY A 416 7.46 17.09 13.58
CA GLY A 416 7.51 16.56 12.21
C GLY A 416 8.57 17.21 11.34
N LEU A 417 8.74 18.53 11.43
CA LEU A 417 9.80 19.27 10.73
C LEU A 417 11.20 18.84 11.20
N ASP A 418 11.42 18.66 12.51
CA ASP A 418 12.71 18.14 13.02
C ASP A 418 12.99 16.72 12.49
N ILE A 419 11.96 15.86 12.47
CA ILE A 419 12.08 14.52 11.91
C ILE A 419 12.45 14.62 10.43
N PHE A 420 11.74 15.43 9.65
CA PHE A 420 11.98 15.61 8.21
C PHE A 420 13.41 16.07 7.89
N LEU A 421 13.94 17.02 8.67
CA LEU A 421 15.25 17.62 8.42
C LEU A 421 16.42 16.76 8.93
N ASN A 422 16.26 16.14 10.09
CA ASN A 422 17.41 15.58 10.82
C ASN A 422 17.32 14.06 10.96
N ARG A 423 16.18 13.53 11.43
CA ARG A 423 16.08 12.10 11.80
C ARG A 423 15.75 11.20 10.61
N GLY A 424 14.89 11.69 9.73
CA GLY A 424 14.37 10.96 8.56
C GLY A 424 15.15 11.22 7.28
N GLY A 425 16.08 12.18 7.27
CA GLY A 425 16.90 12.49 6.09
C GLY A 425 16.12 12.97 4.86
N CYS A 426 14.80 13.22 4.98
CA CYS A 426 13.91 13.47 3.85
C CYS A 426 14.36 14.68 3.00
N ILE A 427 14.97 15.67 3.67
CA ILE A 427 15.54 16.86 3.04
C ILE A 427 16.68 16.57 2.04
N GLY A 428 17.35 15.41 2.15
CA GLY A 428 18.41 14.98 1.23
C GLY A 428 17.92 14.87 -0.22
N CYS A 429 16.72 14.32 -0.40
CA CYS A 429 16.06 14.28 -1.71
C CYS A 429 15.12 15.49 -1.92
N HIS A 430 14.39 15.92 -0.88
CA HIS A 430 13.38 16.98 -0.96
C HIS A 430 13.93 18.35 -0.57
N PHE A 431 14.88 18.85 -1.36
CA PHE A 431 15.66 20.04 -1.07
C PHE A 431 14.89 21.36 -1.27
N GLY A 432 15.39 22.41 -0.58
CA GLY A 432 15.02 23.80 -0.82
C GLY A 432 13.58 24.18 -0.45
N PRO A 433 13.20 25.45 -0.66
CA PRO A 433 11.83 25.92 -0.43
C PRO A 433 10.77 25.14 -1.20
N GLU A 434 11.13 24.56 -2.34
CA GLU A 434 10.25 23.77 -3.19
C GLU A 434 9.95 22.37 -2.61
N PHE A 435 10.74 21.89 -1.64
CA PHE A 435 10.69 20.52 -1.11
C PHE A 435 10.76 19.46 -2.23
N ALA A 436 11.71 19.61 -3.16
CA ALA A 436 11.87 18.77 -4.35
C ALA A 436 13.36 18.65 -4.78
N GLY A 437 13.72 17.54 -5.42
CA GLY A 437 15.11 17.26 -5.80
C GLY A 437 15.53 17.71 -7.20
N GLY A 438 14.59 17.85 -8.14
CA GLY A 438 14.87 18.20 -9.55
C GLY A 438 14.54 19.64 -9.92
N THR A 439 14.89 20.62 -9.07
CA THR A 439 14.47 22.02 -9.19
C THR A 439 15.53 22.91 -9.83
N LEU A 440 15.08 24.07 -10.33
CA LEU A 440 15.98 25.12 -10.81
C LEU A 440 16.90 25.65 -9.70
N THR A 441 16.39 25.77 -8.47
CA THR A 441 17.18 26.24 -7.32
C THR A 441 18.34 25.30 -7.02
N LYS A 442 18.09 23.99 -6.97
CA LYS A 442 19.15 23.00 -6.71
C LYS A 442 20.22 23.05 -7.81
N ILE A 443 19.79 23.01 -9.07
CA ILE A 443 20.68 22.86 -10.22
C ILE A 443 21.47 24.14 -10.53
N PHE A 444 20.88 25.33 -10.39
CA PHE A 444 21.52 26.58 -10.84
C PHE A 444 21.96 27.51 -9.71
N ARG A 445 21.45 27.33 -8.48
CA ARG A 445 21.67 28.30 -7.40
C ARG A 445 22.51 27.77 -6.25
N THR A 446 22.76 26.46 -6.17
CA THR A 446 23.74 25.90 -5.24
C THR A 446 25.13 25.89 -5.89
N PRO A 447 26.13 26.58 -5.34
CA PRO A 447 27.49 26.50 -5.84
C PRO A 447 28.00 25.06 -5.74
N ASN A 448 28.41 24.47 -6.87
CA ASN A 448 28.98 23.12 -7.02
C ASN A 448 28.00 21.95 -7.25
N GLU A 449 26.68 22.19 -7.29
CA GLU A 449 25.72 21.15 -7.72
C GLU A 449 25.58 21.25 -9.25
N GLY A 450 26.08 20.24 -9.97
CA GLY A 450 25.93 20.11 -11.41
C GLY A 450 24.68 19.31 -11.77
N LEU A 451 24.41 19.15 -13.07
CA LEU A 451 23.39 18.23 -13.56
C LEU A 451 23.73 16.77 -13.26
N LEU A 452 25.03 16.48 -13.09
CA LEU A 452 25.58 15.16 -12.84
C LEU A 452 26.44 15.16 -11.60
N GLU A 453 26.37 14.07 -10.85
CA GLU A 453 27.20 13.83 -9.68
C GLU A 453 27.67 12.37 -9.61
N ARG A 454 28.71 12.11 -8.82
CA ARG A 454 29.20 10.76 -8.52
C ARG A 454 28.84 10.42 -7.08
N MET A 455 28.03 9.38 -6.89
CA MET A 455 27.69 8.87 -5.57
C MET A 455 27.98 7.38 -5.46
N LEU A 456 28.27 6.92 -4.25
CA LEU A 456 28.22 5.49 -3.96
C LEU A 456 26.74 5.09 -4.00
N MET A 457 26.43 4.00 -4.70
CA MET A 457 25.09 3.41 -4.66
C MET A 457 25.01 2.44 -3.47
N ALA A 458 23.82 1.93 -3.16
CA ALA A 458 23.64 0.99 -2.06
C ALA A 458 24.49 -0.30 -2.19
N ASP A 459 24.93 -0.70 -3.39
CA ASP A 459 25.88 -1.82 -3.60
C ASP A 459 27.37 -1.45 -3.42
N GLY A 460 27.67 -0.16 -3.36
CA GLY A 460 29.01 0.41 -3.20
C GLY A 460 29.26 0.97 -1.81
N GLU A 461 28.20 1.20 -1.02
CA GLU A 461 28.36 1.33 0.43
C GLU A 461 28.94 0.02 0.97
N ALA A 462 29.94 0.10 1.85
CA ALA A 462 30.60 -1.08 2.42
C ALA A 462 29.72 -1.78 3.47
N ASP A 463 28.43 -1.88 3.17
CA ASP A 463 27.37 -2.41 4.00
C ASP A 463 26.99 -3.79 3.48
N GLY A 464 27.66 -4.77 4.09
CA GLY A 464 27.30 -6.17 3.96
C GLY A 464 26.12 -6.47 4.84
N HIS A 465 24.92 -6.41 4.27
CA HIS A 465 23.75 -7.00 4.90
C HIS A 465 23.77 -8.51 4.67
N ALA A 466 23.89 -9.27 5.75
CA ALA A 466 23.60 -10.70 5.72
C ALA A 466 22.45 -11.01 6.66
N GLN A 467 21.35 -11.45 6.07
CA GLN A 467 20.23 -12.02 6.80
C GLN A 467 20.50 -13.51 7.05
N PHE A 468 20.57 -13.89 8.32
CA PHE A 468 20.46 -15.30 8.71
C PHE A 468 19.06 -15.56 9.24
N VAL A 469 18.23 -16.16 8.40
CA VAL A 469 16.98 -16.79 8.82
C VAL A 469 17.31 -18.25 9.17
N SER A 470 17.09 -18.65 10.42
CA SER A 470 17.04 -20.07 10.73
C SER A 470 15.74 -20.64 10.15
N TYR A 471 15.77 -21.11 8.89
CA TYR A 471 14.64 -21.84 8.32
C TYR A 471 14.67 -23.32 8.79
N PRO A 472 13.51 -23.96 9.06
CA PRO A 472 13.42 -25.41 8.88
C PRO A 472 13.55 -25.72 7.38
N PRO A 473 14.19 -26.84 6.98
CA PRO A 473 14.42 -27.13 5.56
C PRO A 473 13.10 -27.40 4.79
N PRO A 474 13.14 -27.33 3.45
CA PRO A 474 12.03 -27.75 2.59
C PRO A 474 11.60 -29.18 2.89
N ILE A 475 10.31 -29.46 2.71
CA ILE A 475 9.67 -30.76 2.93
C ILE A 475 10.40 -31.83 2.11
N GLY A 476 11.12 -32.75 2.76
CA GLY A 476 11.70 -33.90 2.05
C GLY A 476 12.84 -34.70 2.70
N GLU A 477 13.57 -34.20 3.72
CA GLU A 477 14.68 -34.97 4.33
C GLU A 477 14.61 -35.04 5.87
N PRO A 478 14.98 -36.19 6.50
CA PRO A 478 14.93 -36.35 7.94
C PRO A 478 16.09 -35.63 8.65
N LEU A 479 15.76 -34.86 9.69
CA LEU A 479 16.71 -34.20 10.58
C LEU A 479 17.64 -35.21 11.29
N HIS A 480 18.95 -34.93 11.29
CA HIS A 480 19.93 -35.69 12.05
C HIS A 480 19.88 -35.28 13.55
N PRO A 481 19.96 -36.21 14.53
CA PRO A 481 19.72 -35.92 15.96
C PRO A 481 20.75 -35.04 16.68
N THR A 482 21.75 -34.49 15.99
CA THR A 482 22.90 -33.79 16.58
C THR A 482 22.96 -32.28 16.34
N ASP A 483 21.97 -31.71 15.65
CA ASP A 483 21.87 -30.25 15.41
C ASP A 483 20.97 -29.51 16.41
N SER A 484 20.93 -30.00 17.65
CA SER A 484 20.17 -29.44 18.77
C SER A 484 20.72 -28.13 19.36
N ALA A 485 21.81 -27.57 18.82
CA ALA A 485 22.45 -26.37 19.37
C ALA A 485 21.86 -25.03 18.85
N LEU A 486 21.21 -25.02 17.68
CA LEU A 486 20.63 -23.81 17.07
C LEU A 486 19.26 -23.42 17.68
N LEU A 487 18.65 -24.31 18.47
CA LEU A 487 17.39 -24.04 19.19
C LEU A 487 17.60 -23.23 20.50
N SER A 488 18.83 -23.04 20.96
CA SER A 488 19.11 -22.37 22.24
C SER A 488 19.24 -20.85 22.09
N ASP A 489 18.73 -20.11 23.06
CA ASP A 489 18.75 -18.63 23.11
C ASP A 489 20.20 -18.08 23.04
N PRO A 490 20.53 -17.17 22.11
CA PRO A 490 21.84 -16.53 22.03
C PRO A 490 22.09 -15.50 23.14
N ARG A 491 21.05 -15.10 23.90
CA ARG A 491 21.20 -14.11 24.97
C ARG A 491 22.24 -14.60 26.00
N GLY A 492 23.23 -13.75 26.31
CA GLY A 492 24.38 -14.09 27.17
C GLY A 492 25.52 -14.88 26.50
N LYS A 493 25.47 -15.17 25.19
CA LYS A 493 26.53 -15.88 24.47
C LYS A 493 27.45 -14.95 23.68
N LEU A 494 28.68 -15.41 23.45
CA LEU A 494 29.72 -14.71 22.69
C LEU A 494 29.48 -14.83 21.19
N ILE A 495 29.49 -13.70 20.49
CA ILE A 495 29.49 -13.62 19.02
C ILE A 495 30.90 -13.27 18.53
N GLU A 496 31.36 -13.95 17.48
CA GLU A 496 32.65 -13.74 16.82
C GLU A 496 32.48 -13.71 15.29
N ILE A 497 33.07 -12.72 14.60
CA ILE A 497 33.12 -12.64 13.13
C ILE A 497 34.57 -12.79 12.66
N ARG A 498 34.81 -13.67 11.68
CA ARG A 498 36.15 -13.93 11.11
C ARG A 498 36.23 -13.56 9.62
N PRO A 499 37.33 -12.94 9.15
CA PRO A 499 37.51 -12.54 7.76
C PRO A 499 37.93 -13.69 6.82
N PRO A 500 37.96 -13.46 5.48
CA PRO A 500 38.40 -14.44 4.48
C PRO A 500 39.83 -14.95 4.68
N THR A 501 40.08 -16.22 4.36
CA THR A 501 41.41 -16.84 4.47
C THR A 501 42.42 -16.21 3.49
N GLY A 502 43.53 -15.68 4.00
CA GLY A 502 44.61 -15.07 3.19
C GLY A 502 45.11 -13.71 3.70
N TYR A 503 44.39 -13.08 4.62
CA TYR A 503 44.69 -11.73 5.15
C TYR A 503 45.60 -11.68 6.39
N GLY A 504 46.44 -12.70 6.62
CA GLY A 504 47.53 -12.67 7.62
C GLY A 504 47.10 -12.64 9.10
N GLY A 505 46.99 -13.82 9.73
CA GLY A 505 46.89 -14.01 11.19
C GLY A 505 45.48 -13.84 11.80
N PRO A 506 45.22 -14.37 13.01
CA PRO A 506 43.89 -14.37 13.61
C PRO A 506 43.56 -12.96 14.11
N LEU A 507 42.91 -12.18 13.27
CA LEU A 507 42.26 -10.93 13.63
C LEU A 507 40.81 -11.28 14.01
N ALA A 508 40.50 -11.33 15.31
CA ALA A 508 39.13 -11.45 15.80
C ALA A 508 38.50 -10.05 15.82
N TRP A 509 37.46 -9.84 15.01
CA TRP A 509 36.76 -8.56 14.91
C TRP A 509 35.40 -8.71 15.57
N GLY A 510 35.22 -8.05 16.73
CA GLY A 510 33.93 -7.97 17.43
C GLY A 510 33.73 -9.04 18.51
N TRP A 511 33.58 -8.58 19.76
CA TRP A 511 33.05 -9.38 20.86
C TRP A 511 31.87 -8.64 21.49
N GLY A 512 30.74 -9.31 21.68
CA GLY A 512 29.57 -8.75 22.34
C GLY A 512 28.85 -9.80 23.18
N TYR A 513 28.28 -9.37 24.31
CA TYR A 513 27.38 -10.19 25.15
C TYR A 513 26.02 -9.51 25.20
N PHE A 514 24.95 -10.26 24.94
CA PHE A 514 23.58 -9.80 25.22
C PHE A 514 23.33 -9.77 26.73
N ALA A 515 22.87 -8.63 27.26
CA ALA A 515 22.48 -8.50 28.66
C ALA A 515 21.17 -9.27 28.93
N THR A 516 21.09 -9.93 30.09
CA THR A 516 19.99 -10.84 30.45
C THR A 516 18.84 -10.13 31.18
N GLY A 517 17.62 -10.36 30.68
CA GLY A 517 16.42 -10.56 31.49
C GLY A 517 15.95 -12.00 31.25
N ALA A 518 15.86 -12.82 32.30
CA ALA A 518 15.71 -14.26 32.17
C ALA A 518 14.32 -14.69 31.67
N GLY A 519 14.29 -15.60 30.68
CA GLY A 519 13.47 -16.82 30.79
C GLY A 519 12.05 -16.86 30.23
N VAL A 520 11.57 -15.89 29.45
CA VAL A 520 10.26 -15.99 28.75
C VAL A 520 10.38 -15.35 27.36
N CYS A 521 9.84 -15.97 26.31
CA CYS A 521 9.60 -15.31 25.02
C CYS A 521 8.64 -14.14 25.27
N THR A 522 9.21 -12.94 25.36
CA THR A 522 8.47 -11.68 25.47
C THR A 522 8.48 -11.05 24.07
N PRO A 523 7.42 -10.31 23.68
CA PRO A 523 7.26 -9.85 22.30
C PRO A 523 8.43 -8.96 21.88
N ALA A 524 8.92 -9.20 20.65
CA ALA A 524 9.86 -8.42 19.85
C ALA A 524 10.59 -7.28 20.60
N ILE A 525 11.70 -7.62 21.27
CA ILE A 525 12.70 -6.62 21.64
C ILE A 525 13.84 -6.75 20.63
N ASP A 526 13.88 -5.83 19.67
CA ASP A 526 15.07 -5.64 18.87
C ASP A 526 16.20 -5.15 19.79
N GLN A 527 17.26 -5.95 19.88
CA GLN A 527 18.49 -5.54 20.54
C GLN A 527 19.59 -5.43 19.51
N THR A 528 20.04 -4.20 19.27
CA THR A 528 21.25 -3.91 18.52
C THR A 528 22.44 -3.95 19.47
N ILE A 529 23.39 -4.86 19.21
CA ILE A 529 24.70 -4.84 19.86
C ILE A 529 25.69 -4.21 18.91
N VAL A 530 26.36 -3.16 19.36
CA VAL A 530 27.56 -2.65 18.69
C VAL A 530 28.73 -3.57 19.05
N LEU A 531 29.30 -4.23 18.05
CA LEU A 531 30.47 -5.07 18.22
C LEU A 531 31.71 -4.18 18.30
N THR A 532 32.40 -4.18 19.45
CA THR A 532 33.63 -3.41 19.61
C THR A 532 34.82 -4.10 18.93
N PRO A 533 35.72 -3.34 18.26
CA PRO A 533 36.96 -3.88 17.70
C PRO A 533 37.79 -4.61 18.76
N GLY A 534 38.38 -5.76 18.40
CA GLY A 534 39.31 -6.47 19.27
C GLY A 534 40.63 -5.71 19.49
N SER A 535 41.42 -6.10 20.48
CA SER A 535 42.68 -5.43 20.88
C SER A 535 43.78 -5.40 19.79
N ASN A 536 43.58 -6.07 18.66
CA ASN A 536 44.51 -6.15 17.53
C ASN A 536 44.00 -5.39 16.29
N ALA A 537 42.93 -4.59 16.41
CA ALA A 537 42.42 -3.78 15.31
C ALA A 537 43.42 -2.65 14.95
N PRO A 538 43.62 -2.33 13.65
CA PRO A 538 44.41 -1.19 13.21
C PRO A 538 43.93 0.09 13.90
N SER A 539 44.85 0.91 14.41
CA SER A 539 44.55 2.15 15.15
C SER A 539 43.84 3.25 14.35
N ASN A 540 43.54 2.99 13.08
CA ASN A 540 42.85 3.86 12.13
C ASN A 540 41.64 3.18 11.45
N SER A 541 41.17 2.03 11.95
CA SER A 541 39.97 1.37 11.43
C SER A 541 38.71 1.83 12.20
N ASN A 542 37.92 2.72 11.59
CA ASN A 542 36.54 2.95 12.03
C ASN A 542 35.67 1.80 11.49
N PHE A 543 35.75 0.64 12.16
CA PHE A 543 34.90 -0.51 11.89
C PHE A 543 33.77 -0.54 12.92
N SER A 544 32.53 -0.46 12.43
CA SER A 544 31.32 -0.64 13.22
C SER A 544 30.56 -1.82 12.64
N ALA A 545 30.59 -2.96 13.32
CA ALA A 545 29.60 -4.00 13.05
C ALA A 545 28.53 -3.91 14.12
N SER A 546 27.27 -3.98 13.71
CA SER A 546 26.15 -4.10 14.61
C SER A 546 25.43 -5.42 14.36
N ALA A 547 25.17 -6.16 15.42
CA ALA A 547 24.35 -7.37 15.33
C ALA A 547 22.98 -7.03 15.90
N ARG A 548 21.93 -7.19 15.09
CA ARG A 548 20.55 -7.05 15.51
C ARG A 548 19.97 -8.44 15.71
N LEU A 549 19.64 -8.76 16.95
CA LEU A 549 18.90 -9.96 17.27
C LEU A 549 17.42 -9.61 17.35
N ARG A 550 16.62 -10.29 16.51
CA ARG A 550 15.17 -10.29 16.61
C ARG A 550 14.71 -11.65 17.09
N VAL A 551 13.94 -11.64 18.17
CA VAL A 551 13.22 -12.82 18.66
C VAL A 551 11.77 -12.61 18.26
N ASP A 552 11.31 -13.40 17.31
CA ASP A 552 9.93 -13.32 16.84
C ASP A 552 8.97 -13.93 17.88
N THR A 553 7.69 -13.61 17.75
CA THR A 553 6.60 -14.01 18.64
C THR A 553 6.39 -15.51 18.69
N ASP A 554 6.79 -16.26 17.65
CA ASP A 554 6.81 -17.72 17.60
C ASP A 554 8.09 -18.34 18.23
N CYS A 555 8.93 -17.52 18.86
CA CYS A 555 10.26 -17.87 19.39
C CYS A 555 11.27 -18.32 18.31
N SER A 556 10.97 -18.15 17.02
CA SER A 556 11.98 -18.22 15.97
C SER A 556 12.95 -17.05 16.13
N LYS A 557 14.22 -17.30 15.80
CA LYS A 557 15.30 -16.33 16.03
C LYS A 557 15.85 -15.92 14.70
N VAL A 558 15.65 -14.67 14.34
CA VAL A 558 16.29 -14.06 13.17
C VAL A 558 17.51 -13.31 13.65
N PHE A 559 18.68 -13.69 13.13
CA PHE A 559 19.92 -12.98 13.38
C PHE A 559 20.24 -12.16 12.15
N ARG A 560 20.15 -10.83 12.29
CA ARG A 560 20.67 -9.92 11.28
C ARG A 560 22.01 -9.39 11.78
N VAL A 561 23.03 -9.52 10.96
CA VAL A 561 24.34 -8.92 11.23
C VAL A 561 24.55 -7.88 10.15
N ASP A 562 24.48 -6.62 10.55
CA ASP A 562 24.73 -5.48 9.69
C ASP A 562 26.18 -5.06 9.92
N MET A 563 27.01 -5.26 8.91
CA MET A 563 28.42 -4.88 8.94
C MET A 563 28.61 -3.64 8.08
N SER A 564 28.94 -2.52 8.69
CA SER A 564 29.27 -1.28 7.99
C SER A 564 30.73 -0.88 8.17
N TRP A 565 31.26 -0.15 7.19
CA TRP A 565 32.65 0.29 7.23
C TRP A 565 32.88 1.65 6.57
N GLN A 566 33.58 2.54 7.27
CA GLN A 566 33.74 3.95 6.85
C GLN A 566 35.05 4.24 6.07
N TYR A 567 35.66 3.28 5.40
CA TYR A 567 36.92 3.53 4.68
C TYR A 567 36.95 2.78 3.33
N PRO A 568 38.01 2.86 2.51
CA PRO A 568 38.19 2.00 1.32
C PRO A 568 39.37 1.01 1.55
N GLY A 569 39.14 -0.31 1.49
CA GLY A 569 40.12 -1.32 1.96
C GLY A 569 39.62 -2.49 2.84
N ALA A 570 38.33 -2.66 3.10
CA ALA A 570 37.81 -3.90 3.65
C ALA A 570 37.98 -4.99 2.58
N PRO A 571 38.55 -6.15 2.91
CA PRO A 571 38.73 -7.20 1.94
C PRO A 571 37.37 -7.79 1.57
N GLY A 572 36.96 -7.62 0.31
CA GLY A 572 35.87 -8.42 -0.25
C GLY A 572 36.20 -9.91 -0.18
N GLY A 573 35.20 -10.74 0.06
CA GLY A 573 35.32 -12.17 0.29
C GLY A 573 34.37 -12.69 1.37
N GLU A 574 34.48 -13.98 1.69
CA GLU A 574 33.61 -14.66 2.64
C GLU A 574 34.08 -14.50 4.11
N TYR A 575 33.30 -13.78 4.92
CA TYR A 575 33.41 -13.69 6.36
C TYR A 575 32.63 -14.85 7.00
N THR A 576 33.05 -15.33 8.17
CA THR A 576 32.41 -16.44 8.87
C THR A 576 31.97 -16.04 10.28
N LEU A 577 30.71 -16.32 10.61
CA LEU A 577 30.08 -15.95 11.88
C LEU A 577 30.07 -17.15 12.83
N TYR A 578 30.49 -16.92 14.07
CA TYR A 578 30.50 -17.91 15.14
C TYR A 578 29.67 -17.43 16.34
N VAL A 579 28.90 -18.35 16.92
CA VAL A 579 28.21 -18.14 18.20
C VAL A 579 28.67 -19.21 19.17
N ALA A 580 29.21 -18.79 20.33
CA ALA A 580 29.84 -19.67 21.30
C ALA A 580 30.88 -20.64 20.68
N GLY A 581 31.65 -20.16 19.71
CA GLY A 581 32.71 -20.92 19.03
C GLY A 581 32.25 -21.91 17.95
N ARG A 582 30.95 -21.99 17.64
CA ARG A 582 30.41 -22.82 16.55
C ARG A 582 30.07 -21.95 15.34
N LEU A 583 30.51 -22.37 14.14
CA LEU A 583 30.19 -21.67 12.88
C LEU A 583 28.68 -21.71 12.67
N VAL A 584 28.05 -20.54 12.54
CA VAL A 584 26.61 -20.39 12.31
C VAL A 584 26.28 -19.75 10.97
N GLY A 585 27.26 -19.15 10.28
CA GLY A 585 27.00 -18.44 9.04
C GLY A 585 28.23 -18.01 8.25
N ARG A 586 28.02 -17.67 6.98
CA ARG A 586 29.02 -17.13 6.05
C ARG A 586 28.43 -15.89 5.36
N ILE A 587 29.17 -14.79 5.31
CA ILE A 587 28.78 -13.51 4.73
C ILE A 587 29.71 -13.23 3.57
N HIS A 588 29.21 -13.13 2.35
CA HIS A 588 30.02 -12.68 1.23
C HIS A 588 29.98 -11.16 1.17
N MET A 589 31.13 -10.53 1.28
CA MET A 589 31.29 -9.08 1.08
C MET A 589 31.79 -8.83 -0.32
N ASP A 590 31.03 -8.08 -1.10
CA ASP A 590 31.49 -7.60 -2.40
C ASP A 590 32.59 -6.54 -2.22
N GLN A 591 33.46 -6.39 -3.21
CA GLN A 591 34.41 -5.28 -3.24
C GLN A 591 33.62 -3.97 -3.36
N VAL A 592 34.00 -2.93 -2.60
CA VAL A 592 33.43 -1.57 -2.70
C VAL A 592 33.37 -1.17 -4.17
N GLN A 593 32.16 -1.05 -4.72
CA GLN A 593 31.97 -0.64 -6.10
C GLN A 593 32.43 0.81 -6.27
N PRO A 594 32.99 1.18 -7.43
CA PRO A 594 33.24 2.58 -7.72
C PRO A 594 31.91 3.35 -7.70
N PRO A 595 31.94 4.66 -7.35
CA PRO A 595 30.79 5.53 -7.49
C PRO A 595 30.18 5.44 -8.88
N ALA A 596 28.85 5.52 -8.95
CA ALA A 596 28.13 5.66 -10.20
C ALA A 596 27.85 7.15 -10.48
N VAL A 597 27.80 7.50 -11.76
CA VAL A 597 27.31 8.81 -12.19
C VAL A 597 25.79 8.77 -12.29
N TYR A 598 25.12 9.75 -11.72
CA TYR A 598 23.66 9.84 -11.74
C TYR A 598 23.20 11.26 -12.11
N ASP A 599 21.91 11.38 -12.43
CA ASP A 599 21.27 12.66 -12.72
C ASP A 599 20.77 13.30 -11.43
N ASN A 600 21.25 14.50 -11.09
CA ASN A 600 20.82 15.15 -9.85
C ASN A 600 19.29 15.37 -9.85
N GLY A 601 18.64 15.00 -8.74
CA GLY A 601 17.20 15.07 -8.55
C GLY A 601 16.40 13.84 -9.01
N PHE A 602 17.07 12.83 -9.55
CA PHE A 602 16.49 11.55 -9.97
C PHE A 602 17.09 10.41 -9.15
N TYR A 603 16.25 9.69 -8.42
CA TYR A 603 16.70 8.64 -7.49
C TYR A 603 15.88 7.37 -7.65
N ASN A 604 16.55 6.22 -7.56
CA ASN A 604 15.87 4.95 -7.39
C ASN A 604 15.62 4.75 -5.91
N ILE A 605 14.34 4.69 -5.54
CA ILE A 605 13.86 4.62 -4.16
C ILE A 605 13.19 3.28 -3.84
N GLY A 606 13.38 2.25 -4.67
CA GLY A 606 12.91 0.90 -4.34
C GLY A 606 11.38 0.70 -4.30
N VAL A 607 10.61 1.48 -5.06
CA VAL A 607 9.12 1.35 -5.10
C VAL A 607 8.68 0.08 -5.84
N ARG A 608 9.36 -0.27 -6.94
CA ARG A 608 9.20 -1.52 -7.70
C ARG A 608 10.57 -1.99 -8.18
N PRO A 609 10.73 -3.28 -8.54
CA PRO A 609 11.93 -3.75 -9.21
C PRO A 609 12.30 -2.89 -10.43
N THR A 610 13.56 -2.52 -10.56
CA THR A 610 14.08 -1.70 -11.68
C THR A 610 13.74 -2.29 -13.06
N ALA A 611 13.61 -3.61 -13.16
CA ALA A 611 13.26 -4.30 -14.40
C ALA A 611 11.81 -4.05 -14.86
N GLU A 612 10.91 -3.64 -13.95
CA GLU A 612 9.50 -3.39 -14.23
C GLU A 612 9.20 -1.92 -14.58
N ASP A 613 10.00 -0.98 -14.08
CA ASP A 613 9.94 0.42 -14.50
C ASP A 613 11.34 1.04 -14.53
N ILE A 614 11.86 1.24 -15.74
CA ILE A 614 13.22 1.72 -15.96
C ILE A 614 13.39 3.23 -15.66
N GLY A 615 12.30 3.99 -15.56
CA GLY A 615 12.33 5.43 -15.26
C GLY A 615 13.24 6.24 -16.21
N ASN A 616 14.11 7.08 -15.64
CA ASN A 616 15.05 7.95 -16.35
C ASN A 616 16.09 7.19 -17.20
N GLY A 617 16.34 5.91 -16.91
CA GLY A 617 17.17 5.02 -17.74
C GLY A 617 16.56 4.67 -19.10
N GLY A 618 15.32 5.09 -19.35
CA GLY A 618 14.63 4.90 -20.63
C GLY A 618 15.28 5.61 -21.82
N VAL A 619 14.93 5.15 -23.01
CA VAL A 619 15.40 5.69 -24.30
C VAL A 619 14.21 6.13 -25.14
N GLY A 620 14.22 7.39 -25.57
CA GLY A 620 13.21 7.96 -26.45
C GLY A 620 13.59 7.89 -27.93
N PRO A 621 12.75 8.46 -28.82
CA PRO A 621 12.99 8.48 -30.26
C PRO A 621 14.30 9.18 -30.68
N PHE A 622 14.84 10.05 -29.83
CA PHE A 622 16.01 10.87 -30.11
C PHE A 622 17.22 10.56 -29.20
N GLY A 623 17.17 9.46 -28.45
CA GLY A 623 18.26 9.02 -27.56
C GLY A 623 17.84 8.85 -26.10
N PRO A 624 18.80 8.61 -25.20
CA PRO A 624 18.55 8.41 -23.77
C PRO A 624 17.94 9.65 -23.10
N PHE A 625 17.04 9.45 -22.14
CA PHE A 625 16.49 10.55 -21.32
C PHE A 625 17.52 11.07 -20.31
N ALA A 626 18.26 10.16 -19.68
CA ALA A 626 19.24 10.51 -18.67
C ALA A 626 20.42 11.32 -19.22
N PHE A 627 20.81 12.36 -18.47
CA PHE A 627 21.99 13.14 -18.76
C PHE A 627 23.26 12.30 -18.60
N ALA A 628 23.33 11.40 -17.60
CA ALA A 628 24.49 10.55 -17.36
C ALA A 628 24.75 9.63 -18.57
N ALA A 629 23.71 9.04 -19.15
CA ALA A 629 23.81 8.19 -20.35
C ALA A 629 24.26 8.98 -21.60
N ARG A 630 23.77 10.20 -21.75
CA ARG A 630 24.20 11.13 -22.82
C ARG A 630 25.65 11.55 -22.65
N ALA A 631 26.07 11.88 -21.43
CA ALA A 631 27.45 12.23 -21.10
C ALA A 631 28.41 11.07 -21.34
N GLN A 632 28.02 9.85 -20.97
CA GLN A 632 28.77 8.62 -21.24
C GLN A 632 28.97 8.41 -22.76
N SER A 633 28.04 8.88 -23.58
CA SER A 633 28.12 8.87 -25.05
C SER A 633 28.97 10.02 -25.63
N GLY A 634 29.56 10.87 -24.77
CA GLY A 634 30.44 11.98 -25.15
C GLY A 634 29.75 13.34 -25.28
N GLU A 635 28.48 13.46 -24.91
CA GLU A 635 27.77 14.74 -24.94
C GLU A 635 28.15 15.64 -23.75
N ASN A 636 28.38 16.93 -23.99
CA ASN A 636 28.64 17.89 -22.93
C ASN A 636 27.34 18.42 -22.31
N VAL A 637 26.66 17.57 -21.52
CA VAL A 637 25.36 17.91 -20.90
C VAL A 637 25.48 18.87 -19.73
N ASP A 638 26.54 18.77 -18.93
CA ASP A 638 26.72 19.50 -17.67
C ASP A 638 27.73 20.66 -17.81
N ASN A 639 27.94 21.16 -19.03
CA ASN A 639 28.88 22.26 -19.34
C ASN A 639 30.29 22.11 -18.74
N GLY A 640 30.74 20.88 -18.51
CA GLY A 640 32.02 20.57 -17.89
C GLY A 640 32.10 20.79 -16.37
N ASN A 641 30.97 20.96 -15.66
CA ASN A 641 30.96 21.08 -14.20
C ASN A 641 31.45 19.78 -13.53
N LEU A 642 31.00 18.61 -14.00
CA LEU A 642 31.54 17.34 -13.53
C LEU A 642 32.97 17.09 -14.03
N GLN A 643 33.93 17.03 -13.10
CA GLN A 643 35.35 16.78 -13.38
C GLN A 643 35.90 15.57 -12.58
N PRO A 644 36.54 14.59 -13.24
CA PRO A 644 36.68 14.45 -14.69
C PRO A 644 35.33 14.19 -15.39
N PRO A 645 35.21 14.45 -16.72
CA PRO A 645 34.02 14.10 -17.49
C PRO A 645 33.69 12.62 -17.40
N VAL A 646 32.44 12.26 -17.69
CA VAL A 646 31.97 10.87 -17.64
C VAL A 646 32.74 10.01 -18.64
N GLY A 647 33.34 8.92 -18.16
CA GLY A 647 34.04 7.96 -19.01
C GLY A 647 33.08 7.05 -19.78
N PRO A 648 33.44 6.54 -20.98
CA PRO A 648 32.54 5.74 -21.82
C PRO A 648 32.13 4.39 -21.21
N ASN A 649 32.89 3.89 -20.22
CA ASN A 649 32.57 2.66 -19.48
C ASN A 649 32.37 2.96 -17.98
N GLU A 650 32.26 4.24 -17.61
CA GLU A 650 32.00 4.62 -16.23
C GLU A 650 30.58 4.20 -15.86
N ARG A 651 30.41 3.66 -14.66
CA ARG A 651 29.11 3.20 -14.19
C ARG A 651 28.14 4.39 -14.09
N ILE A 652 26.90 4.19 -14.55
CA ILE A 652 25.81 5.14 -14.36
C ILE A 652 24.68 4.48 -13.57
N ALA A 653 23.99 5.25 -12.73
CA ALA A 653 22.86 4.80 -11.92
C ALA A 653 21.61 5.59 -12.28
N VAL A 654 20.92 5.17 -13.33
CA VAL A 654 19.76 5.87 -13.91
C VAL A 654 18.52 4.99 -14.02
N ASN A 655 18.69 3.67 -13.89
CA ASN A 655 17.59 2.73 -14.04
C ASN A 655 16.75 2.68 -12.76
N GLY A 656 15.43 2.71 -12.93
CA GLY A 656 14.48 2.81 -11.82
C GLY A 656 14.55 4.14 -11.07
N ALA A 657 15.30 5.12 -11.61
CA ALA A 657 15.41 6.45 -11.04
C ALA A 657 14.28 7.35 -11.56
N PHE A 658 13.64 8.06 -10.64
CA PHE A 658 12.54 8.97 -10.95
C PHE A 658 12.79 10.36 -10.36
N LYS A 659 12.28 11.37 -11.04
CA LYS A 659 12.31 12.75 -10.58
C LYS A 659 11.65 12.83 -9.20
N THR A 660 12.36 13.39 -8.24
CA THR A 660 11.82 13.68 -6.91
C THR A 660 10.77 14.80 -7.03
N PRO A 661 9.47 14.52 -6.78
CA PRO A 661 8.42 15.52 -6.86
C PRO A 661 8.47 16.50 -5.68
N SER A 662 7.73 17.61 -5.80
CA SER A 662 7.49 18.52 -4.67
C SER A 662 6.55 17.88 -3.66
N LEU A 663 6.80 18.14 -2.37
CA LEU A 663 5.88 17.80 -1.27
C LEU A 663 4.90 18.93 -0.92
N ARG A 664 4.88 20.01 -1.71
CA ARG A 664 3.89 21.08 -1.53
C ARG A 664 2.51 20.59 -1.94
N ASN A 665 1.50 20.89 -1.12
CA ASN A 665 0.13 20.40 -1.26
C ASN A 665 -0.01 18.87 -1.27
N ILE A 666 0.99 18.13 -0.75
CA ILE A 666 1.03 16.65 -0.81
C ILE A 666 -0.20 15.99 -0.15
N GLU A 667 -0.88 16.67 0.75
CA GLU A 667 -2.16 16.21 1.30
C GLU A 667 -3.24 15.97 0.23
N LEU A 668 -3.22 16.73 -0.87
CA LEU A 668 -4.28 16.77 -1.88
C LEU A 668 -3.91 16.07 -3.19
N THR A 669 -2.70 15.52 -3.28
CA THR A 669 -2.11 14.96 -4.51
C THR A 669 -1.90 13.45 -4.39
N GLY A 670 -2.89 12.75 -3.85
CA GLY A 670 -2.97 11.29 -3.87
C GLY A 670 -3.72 10.80 -5.12
N PRO A 671 -3.55 9.53 -5.55
CA PRO A 671 -2.67 8.52 -4.99
C PRO A 671 -1.19 8.89 -5.14
N TYR A 672 -0.32 8.26 -4.34
CA TYR A 672 1.08 8.67 -4.19
C TYR A 672 2.05 7.78 -4.99
N MET A 673 3.25 8.32 -5.23
CA MET A 673 4.33 7.75 -6.05
C MET A 673 4.02 7.73 -7.56
N HIS A 674 5.05 7.46 -8.37
CA HIS A 674 4.96 7.46 -9.83
C HIS A 674 4.04 6.36 -10.40
N ASN A 675 3.70 5.35 -9.61
CA ASN A 675 2.76 4.28 -9.94
C ASN A 675 1.39 4.42 -9.26
N GLY A 676 1.19 5.40 -8.37
CA GLY A 676 -0.06 5.56 -7.64
C GLY A 676 -0.35 4.43 -6.64
N GLY A 677 0.66 3.67 -6.21
CA GLY A 677 0.49 2.45 -5.42
C GLY A 677 0.18 2.65 -3.93
N PHE A 678 0.01 3.89 -3.47
CA PHE A 678 -0.23 4.24 -2.08
C PHE A 678 -1.38 5.24 -1.95
N SER A 679 -2.19 5.10 -0.92
CA SER A 679 -3.39 5.93 -0.70
C SER A 679 -3.26 6.97 0.40
N THR A 680 -2.29 6.82 1.30
CA THR A 680 -2.10 7.70 2.47
C THR A 680 -0.63 8.04 2.69
N LEU A 681 -0.36 9.20 3.30
CA LEU A 681 1.00 9.60 3.69
C LEU A 681 1.58 8.68 4.76
N GLU A 682 0.74 8.12 5.63
CA GLU A 682 1.13 7.15 6.64
C GLU A 682 1.76 5.89 6.00
N GLN A 683 1.17 5.38 4.92
CA GLN A 683 1.75 4.25 4.18
C GLN A 683 3.11 4.59 3.55
N ILE A 684 3.31 5.84 3.11
CA ILE A 684 4.60 6.31 2.59
C ILE A 684 5.65 6.39 3.70
N VAL A 685 5.25 6.88 4.88
CA VAL A 685 6.15 6.92 6.04
C VAL A 685 6.54 5.50 6.48
N ASP A 686 5.61 4.55 6.46
CA ASP A 686 5.91 3.13 6.73
C ASP A 686 6.91 2.55 5.71
N PHE A 687 6.69 2.81 4.41
CA PHE A 687 7.58 2.40 3.32
C PHE A 687 9.04 2.88 3.53
N TYR A 688 9.24 4.17 3.85
CA TYR A 688 10.58 4.69 4.10
C TYR A 688 11.14 4.29 5.48
N THR A 689 10.28 3.99 6.46
CA THR A 689 10.74 3.48 7.76
C THR A 689 11.41 2.11 7.59
N GLY A 690 10.88 1.26 6.70
CA GLY A 690 11.42 -0.08 6.43
C GLY A 690 12.68 -0.12 5.55
N GLY A 691 13.00 0.96 4.82
CA GLY A 691 14.13 1.01 3.87
C GLY A 691 13.73 0.69 2.42
N ALA A 692 12.50 1.00 2.03
CA ALA A 692 11.89 0.68 0.72
C ALA A 692 11.73 -0.81 0.41
N HIS A 693 10.56 -1.19 -0.10
CA HIS A 693 10.19 -2.62 -0.22
C HIS A 693 11.08 -3.45 -1.17
N PHE A 694 11.75 -2.83 -2.15
CA PHE A 694 12.58 -3.53 -3.14
C PHE A 694 14.07 -3.17 -3.08
N GLU A 695 14.55 -2.72 -1.92
CA GLU A 695 15.95 -2.34 -1.66
C GLU A 695 16.96 -3.36 -2.24
N GLN A 696 16.81 -4.64 -1.89
CA GLN A 696 17.76 -5.70 -2.28
C GLN A 696 17.75 -5.99 -3.77
N VAL A 697 16.59 -5.92 -4.42
CA VAL A 697 16.45 -6.13 -5.87
C VAL A 697 17.03 -4.95 -6.64
N ASN A 698 16.89 -3.74 -6.09
CA ASN A 698 17.32 -2.51 -6.74
C ASN A 698 18.73 -2.05 -6.30
N LYS A 699 19.41 -2.79 -5.42
CA LYS A 699 20.66 -2.38 -4.74
C LYS A 699 21.73 -1.80 -5.67
N HIS A 700 21.77 -2.24 -6.93
CA HIS A 700 22.67 -1.71 -7.95
C HIS A 700 22.40 -0.25 -8.33
N ASP A 701 21.16 0.21 -8.37
CA ASP A 701 20.83 1.59 -8.76
C ASP A 701 20.16 2.37 -7.61
N LEU A 702 19.92 1.71 -6.48
CA LEU A 702 19.28 2.29 -5.29
C LEU A 702 20.15 3.38 -4.67
N ASP A 703 19.49 4.50 -4.38
CA ASP A 703 20.09 5.59 -3.62
C ASP A 703 20.49 5.12 -2.20
N PRO A 704 21.72 5.41 -1.75
CA PRO A 704 22.21 4.94 -0.45
C PRO A 704 21.41 5.46 0.75
N ASP A 705 20.75 6.62 0.65
CA ASP A 705 19.99 7.19 1.76
C ASP A 705 18.67 6.42 2.03
N VAL A 706 18.34 5.41 1.21
CA VAL A 706 17.13 4.58 1.32
C VAL A 706 17.42 3.31 2.15
N GLU A 707 18.01 3.47 3.34
CA GLU A 707 18.40 2.38 4.25
C GLU A 707 17.41 2.12 5.42
N GLY A 708 16.37 2.94 5.54
CA GLY A 708 15.32 2.83 6.55
C GLY A 708 15.46 3.80 7.73
N ILE A 709 14.35 4.41 8.13
CA ILE A 709 14.35 5.45 9.18
C ILE A 709 14.21 4.83 10.58
N GLY A 710 15.34 4.75 11.30
CA GLY A 710 15.37 4.19 12.66
C GLY A 710 14.57 4.99 13.70
N GLY A 711 13.87 4.27 14.60
CA GLY A 711 13.23 4.86 15.78
C GLY A 711 11.91 5.59 15.53
N MET A 712 11.22 5.29 14.43
CA MET A 712 9.90 5.85 14.11
C MET A 712 8.77 5.12 14.86
N ASN A 713 8.41 5.63 16.04
CA ASN A 713 7.22 5.17 16.76
C ASN A 713 5.93 5.84 16.20
N PRO A 714 4.72 5.39 16.60
CA PRO A 714 3.47 5.95 16.06
C PRO A 714 3.33 7.48 16.21
N ASP A 715 3.78 8.05 17.33
CA ASP A 715 3.70 9.50 17.56
C ASP A 715 4.60 10.27 16.59
N ARG A 716 5.81 9.78 16.33
CA ARG A 716 6.75 10.38 15.37
C ARG A 716 6.27 10.27 13.93
N LYS A 717 5.71 9.12 13.54
CA LYS A 717 5.07 8.95 12.23
C LYS A 717 3.94 9.96 12.04
N ALA A 718 3.07 10.10 13.04
CA ALA A 718 1.99 11.08 13.03
C ALA A 718 2.51 12.54 12.99
N ALA A 719 3.60 12.85 13.70
CA ALA A 719 4.23 14.17 13.67
C ALA A 719 4.76 14.51 12.27
N LEU A 720 5.47 13.58 11.62
CA LEU A 720 5.97 13.75 10.26
C LEU A 720 4.82 13.96 9.26
N VAL A 721 3.76 13.14 9.33
CA VAL A 721 2.58 13.33 8.47
C VAL A 721 1.90 14.67 8.72
N ALA A 722 1.78 15.11 9.97
CA ALA A 722 1.22 16.42 10.30
C ALA A 722 2.03 17.56 9.64
N PHE A 723 3.36 17.48 9.67
CA PHE A 723 4.23 18.44 8.98
C PHE A 723 4.02 18.43 7.47
N LEU A 724 3.96 17.25 6.83
CA LEU A 724 3.70 17.14 5.39
C LEU A 724 2.37 17.82 5.00
N LYS A 725 1.32 17.66 5.82
CA LYS A 725 0.03 18.34 5.64
C LYS A 725 0.11 19.86 5.87
N ALA A 726 1.09 20.35 6.62
CA ALA A 726 1.31 21.78 6.82
C ALA A 726 1.96 22.47 5.59
N LEU A 727 2.42 21.69 4.60
CA LEU A 727 2.91 22.18 3.30
C LEU A 727 1.78 22.44 2.28
N THR A 728 0.51 22.29 2.69
CA THR A 728 -0.66 22.61 1.86
C THR A 728 -1.02 24.09 1.96
N ASP A 729 -1.13 24.75 0.82
CA ASP A 729 -1.63 26.12 0.69
C ASP A 729 -3.16 26.11 0.66
N GLU A 730 -3.79 26.89 1.54
CA GLU A 730 -5.25 26.94 1.63
C GLU A 730 -5.90 27.54 0.38
N ARG A 731 -5.17 28.34 -0.42
CA ARG A 731 -5.66 28.80 -1.73
C ARG A 731 -5.82 27.65 -2.70
N VAL A 732 -4.95 26.64 -2.65
CA VAL A 732 -5.07 25.43 -3.47
C VAL A 732 -6.26 24.59 -2.98
N ARG A 733 -6.37 24.37 -1.67
CA ARG A 733 -7.47 23.60 -1.07
C ARG A 733 -8.85 24.19 -1.39
N LEU A 734 -8.93 25.52 -1.42
CA LEU A 734 -10.14 26.26 -1.71
C LEU A 734 -10.25 26.66 -3.18
N GLU A 735 -9.29 26.29 -4.05
CA GLU A 735 -9.24 26.72 -5.46
C GLU A 735 -9.45 28.23 -5.64
N GLN A 736 -8.86 29.03 -4.75
CA GLN A 736 -8.82 30.49 -4.86
C GLN A 736 -7.82 30.90 -5.94
N GLY A 737 -8.03 32.06 -6.55
CA GLY A 737 -7.10 32.58 -7.56
C GLY A 737 -5.66 32.59 -7.05
N PRO A 738 -4.70 32.11 -7.85
CA PRO A 738 -4.79 31.76 -9.28
C PRO A 738 -5.20 30.30 -9.60
N PHE A 739 -5.63 29.51 -8.61
CA PHE A 739 -6.00 28.08 -8.76
C PHE A 739 -7.47 27.85 -9.11
N ASP A 740 -8.23 28.93 -9.30
CA ASP A 740 -9.61 28.91 -9.76
C ASP A 740 -9.71 28.41 -11.21
N HIS A 741 -10.88 27.92 -11.63
CA HIS A 741 -10.98 27.21 -12.90
C HIS A 741 -12.36 27.23 -13.58
N PRO A 742 -12.40 27.08 -14.92
CA PRO A 742 -13.62 26.77 -15.67
C PRO A 742 -14.28 25.46 -15.26
N GLU A 743 -15.56 25.29 -15.61
CA GLU A 743 -16.28 24.01 -15.48
C GLU A 743 -15.54 22.88 -16.20
N LEU A 744 -15.70 21.66 -15.70
CA LEU A 744 -15.15 20.47 -16.34
C LEU A 744 -16.14 19.32 -16.27
N ILE A 745 -16.25 18.54 -17.34
CA ILE A 745 -17.06 17.32 -17.36
C ILE A 745 -16.10 16.14 -17.51
N VAL A 746 -15.85 15.42 -16.43
CA VAL A 746 -14.87 14.32 -16.40
C VAL A 746 -15.56 12.96 -16.46
N PRO A 747 -15.02 11.99 -17.23
CA PRO A 747 -15.51 10.62 -17.18
C PRO A 747 -15.17 9.98 -15.83
N VAL A 748 -16.11 9.25 -15.23
CA VAL A 748 -15.95 8.55 -13.94
C VAL A 748 -16.27 7.06 -14.09
N GLY A 749 -15.65 6.47 -15.12
CA GLY A 749 -15.83 5.09 -15.53
C GLY A 749 -17.17 4.82 -16.21
N HIS A 750 -17.58 3.56 -16.16
CA HIS A 750 -18.68 3.04 -16.97
C HIS A 750 -19.78 2.41 -16.09
N PRO A 751 -21.07 2.44 -16.50
CA PRO A 751 -22.14 1.71 -15.82
C PRO A 751 -21.84 0.21 -15.80
N GLY A 752 -21.83 -0.37 -14.60
CA GLY A 752 -21.36 -1.72 -14.32
C GLY A 752 -20.15 -1.71 -13.37
N ASP A 753 -19.38 -2.78 -13.42
CA ASP A 753 -18.26 -3.05 -12.52
C ASP A 753 -17.10 -3.67 -13.31
N GLN A 754 -16.21 -4.37 -12.63
CA GLN A 754 -15.06 -5.03 -13.22
C GLN A 754 -15.36 -6.36 -13.93
N ASN A 755 -16.59 -6.85 -13.87
CA ASN A 755 -17.05 -8.08 -14.51
C ASN A 755 -17.85 -7.78 -15.79
N GLY A 756 -18.38 -6.57 -15.92
CA GLY A 756 -19.07 -6.16 -17.12
C GLY A 756 -19.49 -4.71 -17.12
N VAL A 757 -19.53 -4.16 -18.33
CA VAL A 757 -20.02 -2.80 -18.61
C VAL A 757 -21.14 -2.81 -19.63
N THR A 758 -21.91 -1.73 -19.62
CA THR A 758 -23.01 -1.49 -20.58
C THR A 758 -22.45 -1.09 -21.94
N GLU A 759 -22.91 -1.76 -23.00
CA GLU A 759 -22.58 -1.41 -24.39
C GLU A 759 -23.08 0.01 -24.70
N GLY A 760 -22.21 0.85 -25.26
CA GLY A 760 -22.54 2.20 -25.73
C GLY A 760 -23.01 2.24 -27.18
N PRO A 761 -23.44 3.42 -27.66
CA PRO A 761 -24.01 3.57 -28.99
C PRO A 761 -22.98 3.57 -30.13
N ASN A 762 -21.70 3.77 -29.82
CA ASN A 762 -20.61 3.86 -30.79
C ASN A 762 -20.04 2.47 -31.06
N CYS A 763 -20.30 1.93 -32.25
CA CYS A 763 -19.88 0.57 -32.62
C CYS A 763 -19.25 0.51 -34.01
N ASN A 764 -18.17 -0.26 -34.12
CA ASN A 764 -17.67 -0.78 -35.37
C ASN A 764 -18.11 -2.25 -35.52
N LEU A 765 -19.26 -2.44 -36.15
CA LEU A 765 -19.88 -3.76 -36.32
C LEU A 765 -19.06 -4.71 -37.19
N ALA A 766 -18.18 -4.19 -38.07
CA ALA A 766 -17.29 -5.02 -38.87
C ALA A 766 -16.17 -5.66 -38.04
N LEU A 767 -15.78 -5.01 -36.95
CA LEU A 767 -14.76 -5.49 -36.02
C LEU A 767 -15.36 -6.06 -34.71
N HIS A 768 -16.69 -6.14 -34.61
CA HIS A 768 -17.40 -6.59 -33.41
C HIS A 768 -16.93 -5.89 -32.13
N VAL A 769 -16.73 -4.56 -32.22
CA VAL A 769 -16.28 -3.73 -31.09
C VAL A 769 -17.18 -2.52 -30.94
N CYS A 770 -17.57 -2.22 -29.72
CA CYS A 770 -18.26 -1.01 -29.32
C CYS A 770 -17.50 -0.32 -28.20
N GLU A 771 -17.77 0.94 -27.97
CA GLU A 771 -17.36 1.64 -26.75
C GLU A 771 -18.38 1.37 -25.64
N ALA A 772 -17.93 1.29 -24.40
CA ALA A 772 -18.81 1.24 -23.25
C ALA A 772 -19.50 2.59 -23.03
N THR A 773 -20.73 2.58 -22.51
CA THR A 773 -21.40 3.80 -22.04
C THR A 773 -20.59 4.43 -20.92
N GLU A 774 -20.57 5.76 -20.82
CA GLU A 774 -19.82 6.49 -19.80
C GLU A 774 -20.72 7.06 -18.70
N ASN A 775 -20.19 7.14 -17.49
CA ASN A 775 -20.69 8.03 -16.46
C ASN A 775 -19.83 9.29 -16.42
N PHE A 776 -20.46 10.44 -16.19
CA PHE A 776 -19.77 11.72 -16.10
C PHE A 776 -20.00 12.38 -14.75
N LEU A 777 -18.99 13.10 -14.29
CA LEU A 777 -19.06 14.03 -13.17
C LEU A 777 -18.85 15.45 -13.70
N THR A 778 -19.78 16.35 -13.39
CA THR A 778 -19.60 17.79 -13.65
C THR A 778 -18.92 18.43 -12.45
N VAL A 779 -17.71 18.94 -12.66
CA VAL A 779 -16.99 19.81 -11.74
C VAL A 779 -17.40 21.25 -12.06
N PRO A 780 -18.06 21.97 -11.14
CA PRO A 780 -18.56 23.32 -11.40
C PRO A 780 -17.39 24.30 -11.59
N PRO A 781 -17.60 25.43 -12.30
CA PRO A 781 -16.59 26.49 -12.38
C PRO A 781 -16.39 27.10 -10.99
N VAL A 782 -15.14 27.47 -10.69
CA VAL A 782 -14.75 28.20 -9.49
C VAL A 782 -14.12 29.51 -9.92
N GLY A 783 -14.59 30.63 -9.35
CA GLY A 783 -14.04 31.97 -9.60
C GLY A 783 -12.92 32.32 -8.63
N ASN A 784 -12.33 33.51 -8.78
CA ASN A 784 -11.19 33.97 -8.00
C ASN A 784 -11.39 33.91 -6.46
N GLY A 785 -12.63 33.99 -5.97
CA GLY A 785 -12.96 33.86 -4.55
C GLY A 785 -12.84 32.44 -3.97
N GLY A 786 -12.72 31.41 -4.82
CA GLY A 786 -12.61 30.01 -4.45
C GLY A 786 -13.91 29.38 -3.95
N ARG A 787 -13.81 28.10 -3.56
CA ARG A 787 -14.85 27.29 -2.92
C ARG A 787 -15.17 27.79 -1.51
N ALA A 788 -16.37 27.45 -1.06
CA ALA A 788 -16.72 27.55 0.35
C ALA A 788 -15.93 26.50 1.17
N ALA A 789 -15.59 26.82 2.43
CA ALA A 789 -14.76 25.94 3.26
C ALA A 789 -15.35 24.54 3.50
N ASN A 790 -16.68 24.39 3.45
CA ASN A 790 -17.36 23.10 3.58
C ASN A 790 -17.38 22.27 2.28
N ASP A 791 -16.89 22.84 1.18
CA ASP A 791 -16.69 22.20 -0.13
C ASP A 791 -15.19 22.17 -0.52
N ALA A 792 -14.30 22.39 0.45
CA ALA A 792 -12.86 22.35 0.26
C ALA A 792 -12.41 21.00 -0.32
N LEU A 793 -11.36 21.01 -1.15
CA LEU A 793 -10.75 19.79 -1.66
C LEU A 793 -10.33 18.85 -0.52
N GLN A 794 -10.55 17.56 -0.74
CA GLN A 794 -10.33 16.53 0.27
C GLN A 794 -9.18 15.60 -0.15
N PRO A 795 -8.44 15.03 0.81
CA PRO A 795 -7.41 14.04 0.52
C PRO A 795 -7.95 12.82 -0.23
N PHE A 796 -7.11 12.17 -1.04
CA PHE A 796 -7.51 11.04 -1.89
C PHE A 796 -8.12 9.87 -1.12
N GLU A 797 -7.65 9.56 0.10
CA GLU A 797 -8.18 8.47 0.91
C GLU A 797 -9.65 8.66 1.30
N THR A 798 -10.18 9.88 1.19
CA THR A 798 -11.61 10.16 1.42
C THR A 798 -12.50 9.72 0.27
N GLN A 799 -11.92 9.51 -0.93
CA GLN A 799 -12.60 9.01 -2.13
C GLN A 799 -12.70 7.48 -2.16
N LEU A 800 -11.93 6.79 -1.31
CA LEU A 800 -11.90 5.34 -1.23
C LEU A 800 -12.97 4.82 -0.25
N ALA A 801 -13.70 3.78 -0.66
CA ALA A 801 -14.54 3.05 0.27
C ALA A 801 -13.65 2.44 1.38
N PRO A 802 -14.03 2.60 2.66
CA PRO A 802 -13.28 1.99 3.74
C PRO A 802 -13.50 0.48 3.76
N CYS A 803 -12.65 -0.24 4.47
CA CYS A 803 -12.69 -1.69 4.56
C CYS A 803 -12.17 -2.17 5.92
N VAL A 804 -12.42 -3.45 6.19
CA VAL A 804 -11.86 -4.15 7.35
C VAL A 804 -10.74 -5.07 6.87
N ASN A 805 -9.53 -4.84 7.39
CA ASN A 805 -8.37 -5.69 7.15
C ASN A 805 -8.22 -6.72 8.27
N LEU A 806 -8.21 -8.00 7.91
CA LEU A 806 -7.70 -9.11 8.70
C LEU A 806 -6.28 -9.39 8.21
N LEU A 807 -5.31 -9.24 9.11
CA LEU A 807 -3.90 -9.55 8.89
C LEU A 807 -3.51 -10.58 9.93
N LEU A 808 -2.86 -11.67 9.51
CA LEU A 808 -2.25 -12.59 10.46
C LEU A 808 -1.15 -11.85 11.24
N ALA A 809 -0.92 -12.27 12.48
CA ALA A 809 0.21 -11.82 13.28
C ALA A 809 1.13 -13.02 13.55
N GLY A 810 1.67 -13.59 12.46
CA GLY A 810 2.49 -14.81 12.46
C GLY A 810 1.88 -15.99 11.69
N GLY A 811 2.38 -17.20 11.97
CA GLY A 811 2.01 -18.41 11.24
C GLY A 811 0.50 -18.72 11.25
N ALA A 812 -0.05 -18.99 10.06
CA ALA A 812 -1.46 -19.33 9.81
C ALA A 812 -1.84 -20.74 10.30
N ARG A 813 -1.52 -21.08 11.54
CA ARG A 813 -1.71 -22.43 12.10
C ARG A 813 -2.21 -22.41 13.52
N VAL A 814 -3.16 -23.28 13.80
CA VAL A 814 -3.60 -23.63 15.16
C VAL A 814 -3.37 -25.12 15.38
N SER A 815 -3.32 -25.57 16.63
CA SER A 815 -3.31 -27.01 16.93
C SER A 815 -4.60 -27.39 17.63
N GLU A 816 -5.17 -28.52 17.24
CA GLU A 816 -6.33 -29.15 17.91
C GLU A 816 -6.08 -29.36 19.42
N THR A 817 -4.84 -29.62 19.81
CA THR A 817 -4.43 -29.75 21.22
C THR A 817 -4.51 -28.42 21.99
N GLY A 818 -4.74 -27.30 21.31
CA GLY A 818 -4.76 -25.95 21.86
C GLY A 818 -3.37 -25.37 22.18
N ALA A 819 -2.29 -26.10 21.91
CA ALA A 819 -0.91 -25.67 22.17
C ALA A 819 -0.47 -24.48 21.28
N THR A 820 -1.00 -24.41 20.05
CA THR A 820 -0.73 -23.33 19.10
C THR A 820 -2.02 -22.58 18.82
N ILE A 821 -1.95 -21.25 18.91
CA ILE A 821 -3.05 -20.33 18.59
C ILE A 821 -2.61 -19.38 17.47
N SER A 822 -3.57 -18.87 16.71
CA SER A 822 -3.31 -17.80 15.75
C SER A 822 -3.91 -16.49 16.25
N GLN A 823 -3.14 -15.43 16.18
CA GLN A 823 -3.61 -14.07 16.44
C GLN A 823 -3.82 -13.38 15.09
N VAL A 824 -5.01 -12.80 14.90
CA VAL A 824 -5.38 -12.05 13.70
C VAL A 824 -5.62 -10.61 14.10
N ARG A 825 -4.82 -9.71 13.54
CA ARG A 825 -5.00 -8.27 13.65
C ARG A 825 -6.17 -7.86 12.77
N VAL A 826 -7.13 -7.18 13.37
CA VAL A 826 -8.28 -6.58 12.71
C VAL A 826 -8.12 -5.07 12.80
N ALA A 827 -8.14 -4.40 11.66
CA ALA A 827 -7.97 -2.95 11.57
C ALA A 827 -8.98 -2.34 10.59
N LEU A 828 -9.43 -1.12 10.90
CA LEU A 828 -10.14 -0.28 9.95
C LEU A 828 -9.14 0.48 9.10
N SER A 829 -9.43 0.64 7.81
CA SER A 829 -8.58 1.42 6.91
C SER A 829 -8.64 2.94 7.14
N ARG A 830 -9.66 3.44 7.84
CA ARG A 830 -9.88 4.87 8.12
C ARG A 830 -10.56 5.09 9.47
N ARG A 831 -10.41 6.30 10.01
CA ARG A 831 -11.17 6.79 11.16
C ARG A 831 -12.68 6.77 10.89
N PRO A 832 -13.48 6.05 11.70
CA PRO A 832 -14.93 6.15 11.61
C PRO A 832 -15.44 7.38 12.37
N ALA A 833 -16.57 7.93 11.94
CA ALA A 833 -17.30 9.01 12.62
C ALA A 833 -18.14 8.49 13.80
N SER A 834 -18.59 7.22 13.74
CA SER A 834 -19.33 6.53 14.81
C SER A 834 -18.72 5.15 15.09
N PRO A 835 -18.99 4.52 16.25
CA PRO A 835 -18.49 3.19 16.53
C PRO A 835 -18.89 2.14 15.47
N VAL A 836 -17.93 1.33 15.04
CA VAL A 836 -18.07 0.26 14.05
C VAL A 836 -17.92 -1.08 14.75
N THR A 837 -18.89 -1.97 14.60
CA THR A 837 -18.81 -3.35 15.11
C THR A 837 -18.53 -4.31 13.97
N VAL A 838 -17.40 -5.00 14.05
CA VAL A 838 -16.94 -6.02 13.10
C VAL A 838 -17.23 -7.39 13.70
N ALA A 839 -18.21 -8.10 13.15
CA ALA A 839 -18.47 -9.50 13.51
C ALA A 839 -17.56 -10.43 12.70
N LEU A 840 -17.03 -11.46 13.34
CA LEU A 840 -16.10 -12.43 12.78
C LEU A 840 -16.72 -13.84 12.84
N GLN A 841 -16.41 -14.65 11.83
CA GLN A 841 -16.85 -16.05 11.75
C GLN A 841 -15.74 -16.95 11.22
N VAL A 842 -15.75 -18.21 11.64
CA VAL A 842 -14.91 -19.27 11.08
C VAL A 842 -15.76 -20.14 10.16
N SER A 843 -15.21 -20.57 9.02
CA SER A 843 -15.93 -21.40 8.05
C SER A 843 -16.18 -22.82 8.55
N ASP A 844 -15.32 -23.30 9.46
CA ASP A 844 -15.45 -24.59 10.08
C ASP A 844 -15.19 -24.50 11.59
N THR A 845 -16.24 -24.76 12.37
CA THR A 845 -16.17 -24.71 13.83
C THR A 845 -15.65 -26.02 14.45
N THR A 846 -15.54 -27.11 13.68
CA THR A 846 -14.88 -28.34 14.16
C THR A 846 -13.36 -28.19 14.12
N GLU A 847 -12.85 -27.32 13.26
CA GLU A 847 -11.41 -27.05 13.13
C GLU A 847 -10.93 -25.86 13.97
N GLY A 848 -11.78 -24.85 14.16
CA GLY A 848 -11.36 -23.60 14.81
C GLY A 848 -12.46 -22.92 15.60
N THR A 849 -12.08 -22.19 16.65
CA THR A 849 -12.98 -21.32 17.43
C THR A 849 -12.36 -19.95 17.71
N LEU A 850 -13.23 -18.97 17.96
CA LEU A 850 -12.86 -17.60 18.28
C LEU A 850 -13.03 -17.31 19.77
N THR A 851 -12.09 -16.58 20.35
CA THR A 851 -12.23 -16.08 21.73
C THR A 851 -13.23 -14.91 21.80
N ALA A 852 -13.35 -14.13 20.73
CA ALA A 852 -14.36 -13.09 20.56
C ALA A 852 -14.86 -13.09 19.11
N SER A 853 -16.18 -13.17 18.92
CA SER A 853 -16.82 -13.18 17.60
C SER A 853 -17.19 -11.79 17.09
N ALA A 854 -16.88 -10.73 17.84
CA ALA A 854 -17.08 -9.35 17.41
C ALA A 854 -16.06 -8.41 18.07
N LEU A 855 -15.62 -7.39 17.32
CA LEU A 855 -14.70 -6.34 17.76
C LEU A 855 -15.35 -4.98 17.50
N THR A 856 -15.18 -4.02 18.41
CA THR A 856 -15.75 -2.67 18.27
C THR A 856 -14.66 -1.61 18.15
N PHE A 857 -14.65 -0.92 17.03
CA PHE A 857 -13.79 0.22 16.75
C PHE A 857 -14.57 1.52 16.98
N THR A 858 -13.89 2.56 17.43
CA THR A 858 -14.43 3.87 17.80
C THR A 858 -13.55 4.94 17.17
N PRO A 859 -14.02 6.19 17.07
CA PRO A 859 -13.21 7.29 16.54
C PRO A 859 -11.89 7.53 17.29
N THR A 860 -11.67 6.94 18.47
CA THR A 860 -10.47 7.10 19.30
C THR A 860 -9.55 5.89 19.32
N ASN A 861 -10.02 4.69 18.97
CA ASN A 861 -9.19 3.47 18.99
C ASN A 861 -9.04 2.80 17.61
N TRP A 862 -9.67 3.34 16.55
CA TRP A 862 -9.66 2.76 15.21
C TRP A 862 -8.24 2.54 14.64
N SER A 863 -7.30 3.41 15.00
CA SER A 863 -5.92 3.41 14.51
C SER A 863 -5.04 2.38 15.21
N THR A 864 -5.55 1.69 16.23
CA THR A 864 -4.86 0.58 16.89
C THR A 864 -5.51 -0.73 16.45
N PRO A 865 -4.79 -1.63 15.75
CA PRO A 865 -5.31 -2.94 15.39
C PRO A 865 -5.77 -3.72 16.64
N GLN A 866 -6.97 -4.28 16.57
CA GLN A 866 -7.52 -5.16 17.60
C GLN A 866 -7.18 -6.62 17.28
N ILE A 867 -7.05 -7.47 18.29
CA ILE A 867 -6.63 -8.87 18.08
C ILE A 867 -7.82 -9.82 18.23
N ALA A 868 -8.11 -10.57 17.17
CA ALA A 868 -8.93 -11.77 17.23
C ALA A 868 -8.04 -12.99 17.48
N VAL A 869 -8.39 -13.80 18.48
CA VAL A 869 -7.63 -15.02 18.82
C VAL A 869 -8.39 -16.24 18.34
N VAL A 870 -7.75 -17.00 17.45
CA VAL A 870 -8.24 -18.26 16.89
C VAL A 870 -7.55 -19.43 17.59
N ARG A 871 -8.34 -20.43 17.98
CA ARG A 871 -7.86 -21.67 18.63
C ARG A 871 -8.30 -22.88 17.83
N GLY A 872 -7.44 -23.89 17.73
CA GLY A 872 -7.81 -25.19 17.18
C GLY A 872 -8.78 -25.91 18.12
N VAL A 873 -9.63 -26.75 17.55
CA VAL A 873 -10.60 -27.55 18.29
C VAL A 873 -10.23 -29.02 18.14
N GLN A 874 -10.10 -29.73 19.26
CA GLN A 874 -9.90 -31.17 19.24
C GLN A 874 -11.21 -31.86 18.86
N ASP A 875 -11.29 -32.38 17.64
CA ASP A 875 -12.49 -33.06 17.12
C ASP A 875 -12.44 -34.59 17.31
N GLY A 876 -11.25 -35.15 17.53
CA GLY A 876 -11.04 -36.57 17.77
C GLY A 876 -11.06 -37.43 16.51
N ILE A 877 -10.93 -36.82 15.33
CA ILE A 877 -10.79 -37.47 14.04
C ILE A 877 -9.31 -37.38 13.63
N VAL A 878 -8.85 -38.36 12.85
CA VAL A 878 -7.51 -38.29 12.23
C VAL A 878 -7.74 -38.19 10.74
N ASP A 879 -7.84 -36.98 10.24
CA ASP A 879 -8.06 -36.64 8.84
C ASP A 879 -6.94 -35.77 8.25
N GLY A 880 -5.92 -35.47 9.04
CA GLY A 880 -4.78 -34.67 8.64
C GLY A 880 -5.05 -33.18 8.81
N SER A 881 -4.06 -32.34 8.51
CA SER A 881 -4.23 -30.91 8.75
C SER A 881 -5.26 -30.28 7.80
N VAL A 882 -6.35 -29.75 8.35
CA VAL A 882 -7.47 -29.18 7.57
C VAL A 882 -7.38 -27.64 7.54
N PRO A 883 -7.43 -27.00 6.35
CA PRO A 883 -7.55 -25.55 6.25
C PRO A 883 -9.00 -25.08 6.42
N PHE A 884 -9.19 -24.01 7.19
CA PHE A 884 -10.45 -23.28 7.34
C PHE A 884 -10.22 -21.77 7.23
N ASN A 885 -11.28 -21.00 7.01
CA ASN A 885 -11.19 -19.54 6.85
C ASN A 885 -11.75 -18.81 8.06
N LEU A 886 -11.04 -17.79 8.55
CA LEU A 886 -11.61 -16.72 9.36
C LEU A 886 -12.02 -15.57 8.44
N ALA A 887 -13.26 -15.11 8.55
CA ALA A 887 -13.80 -14.03 7.72
C ALA A 887 -14.57 -13.00 8.55
N VAL A 888 -14.72 -11.80 7.99
CA VAL A 888 -15.69 -10.82 8.47
C VAL A 888 -17.09 -11.29 8.11
N ALA A 889 -17.93 -11.53 9.12
CA ALA A 889 -19.31 -11.95 8.96
C ALA A 889 -20.24 -10.77 8.61
N SER A 890 -20.07 -9.65 9.31
CA SER A 890 -20.78 -8.40 9.04
C SER A 890 -20.05 -7.23 9.67
N VAL A 891 -20.26 -6.05 9.10
CA VAL A 891 -19.83 -4.77 9.68
C VAL A 891 -21.07 -3.92 9.89
N THR A 892 -21.27 -3.43 11.11
CA THR A 892 -22.44 -2.62 11.48
C THR A 892 -22.00 -1.31 12.10
N SER A 893 -22.59 -0.20 11.65
CA SER A 893 -22.28 1.14 12.16
C SER A 893 -23.43 2.13 11.90
N THR A 894 -23.56 3.16 12.73
CA THR A 894 -24.37 4.34 12.38
C THR A 894 -23.62 5.33 11.50
N ASP A 895 -22.33 5.10 11.28
CA ASP A 895 -21.56 5.75 10.23
C ASP A 895 -21.85 5.06 8.89
N PRO A 896 -22.57 5.72 7.96
CA PRO A 896 -22.98 5.10 6.70
C PRO A 896 -21.81 4.72 5.80
N THR A 897 -20.60 5.25 6.03
CA THR A 897 -19.43 4.84 5.24
C THR A 897 -18.91 3.47 5.65
N PHE A 898 -19.19 3.01 6.87
CA PHE A 898 -18.72 1.72 7.41
C PHE A 898 -19.82 0.66 7.51
N ASP A 899 -21.08 1.03 7.40
CA ASP A 899 -22.18 0.07 7.50
C ASP A 899 -22.23 -0.85 6.28
N GLY A 900 -22.22 -2.18 6.52
CA GLY A 900 -22.28 -3.18 5.46
C GLY A 900 -21.03 -3.30 4.58
N ILE A 901 -19.91 -2.67 4.94
CA ILE A 901 -18.69 -2.77 4.14
C ILE A 901 -18.14 -4.20 4.12
N PRO A 902 -17.50 -4.61 3.00
CA PRO A 902 -16.86 -5.91 2.91
C PRO A 902 -15.62 -5.99 3.83
N GLY A 903 -15.28 -7.22 4.24
CA GLY A 903 -14.02 -7.53 4.87
C GLY A 903 -13.39 -8.75 4.21
N ASN A 904 -12.06 -8.84 4.28
CA ASN A 904 -11.32 -9.98 3.74
C ASN A 904 -11.45 -11.22 4.66
N SER A 905 -10.90 -12.34 4.17
CA SER A 905 -10.75 -13.57 4.95
C SER A 905 -9.30 -14.02 4.99
N VAL A 906 -8.91 -14.68 6.06
CA VAL A 906 -7.60 -15.33 6.20
C VAL A 906 -7.78 -16.85 6.32
N SER A 907 -6.98 -17.60 5.57
CA SER A 907 -6.95 -19.07 5.67
C SER A 907 -6.02 -19.48 6.81
N ILE A 908 -6.48 -20.39 7.66
CA ILE A 908 -5.79 -20.91 8.84
C ILE A 908 -5.85 -22.43 8.76
N THR A 909 -4.73 -23.10 9.06
CA THR A 909 -4.68 -24.57 9.09
C THR A 909 -4.76 -25.08 10.52
N SER A 910 -5.74 -25.94 10.81
CA SER A 910 -5.77 -26.74 12.03
C SER A 910 -4.80 -27.92 11.88
N ILE A 911 -3.84 -28.03 12.81
CA ILE A 911 -2.87 -29.13 12.82
C ILE A 911 -3.44 -30.27 13.66
N ASP A 912 -3.77 -31.35 12.94
CA ASP A 912 -4.17 -32.65 13.45
C ASP A 912 -3.29 -33.12 14.61
N SER A 913 -3.96 -33.45 15.71
CA SER A 913 -3.36 -33.92 16.97
C SER A 913 -2.89 -35.38 16.92
N GLY A 914 -3.30 -36.14 15.90
CA GLY A 914 -3.16 -37.59 15.80
C GLY A 914 -4.04 -38.36 16.79
N VAL A 915 -4.95 -37.68 17.49
CA VAL A 915 -5.79 -38.27 18.53
C VAL A 915 -7.12 -38.71 17.94
N ARG A 916 -7.35 -40.02 17.90
CA ARG A 916 -8.63 -40.60 17.52
C ARG A 916 -9.45 -41.00 18.76
N TYR A 917 -10.68 -40.54 18.87
CA TYR A 917 -11.64 -41.07 19.85
C TYR A 917 -12.46 -42.23 19.25
N GLU A 918 -12.66 -43.28 20.04
CA GLU A 918 -13.47 -44.44 19.67
C GLU A 918 -14.79 -44.38 20.43
N THR A 919 -15.91 -44.57 19.74
CA THR A 919 -17.25 -44.63 20.36
C THR A 919 -17.99 -45.87 19.87
N PHE A 920 -18.52 -46.64 20.81
CA PHE A 920 -19.33 -47.83 20.58
C PHE A 920 -20.71 -47.64 21.20
N GLN A 921 -21.77 -47.99 20.48
CA GLN A 921 -23.14 -47.85 20.96
C GLN A 921 -23.86 -49.21 20.89
N PHE A 922 -24.61 -49.53 21.93
CA PHE A 922 -25.36 -50.78 22.03
C PHE A 922 -26.74 -50.51 22.60
N GLU A 923 -27.76 -51.15 22.04
CA GLU A 923 -29.00 -51.36 22.77
C GLU A 923 -28.77 -52.44 23.84
N ALA A 924 -29.23 -52.17 25.05
CA ALA A 924 -28.98 -53.05 26.19
C ALA A 924 -29.67 -54.41 25.99
N GLU A 925 -30.77 -54.45 25.24
CA GLU A 925 -31.46 -55.69 24.88
C GLU A 925 -30.75 -56.54 23.81
N ASN A 926 -29.74 -55.99 23.13
CA ASN A 926 -28.91 -56.75 22.19
C ASN A 926 -27.79 -57.54 22.92
N GLY A 927 -27.57 -57.29 24.21
CA GLY A 927 -26.68 -58.10 25.02
C GLY A 927 -27.27 -59.47 25.35
N ALA A 928 -26.42 -60.39 25.81
CA ALA A 928 -26.90 -61.66 26.34
C ALA A 928 -27.67 -61.46 27.65
N ILE A 929 -29.00 -61.34 27.58
CA ILE A 929 -29.88 -61.17 28.74
C ILE A 929 -30.13 -62.53 29.42
N THR A 930 -29.84 -62.61 30.71
CA THR A 930 -30.13 -63.78 31.55
C THR A 930 -31.04 -63.40 32.72
N SER A 931 -31.99 -64.29 33.03
CA SER A 931 -32.95 -64.15 34.13
C SER A 931 -32.24 -63.83 35.45
N PRO A 932 -32.77 -62.94 36.32
CA PRO A 932 -34.10 -62.36 36.30
C PRO A 932 -34.24 -61.09 35.46
N MET A 933 -33.18 -60.59 34.82
CA MET A 933 -33.34 -59.50 33.86
C MET A 933 -34.10 -60.00 32.63
N VAL A 934 -35.00 -59.17 32.12
CA VAL A 934 -35.82 -59.45 30.93
C VAL A 934 -35.90 -58.19 30.06
N SER A 935 -36.16 -58.36 28.78
CA SER A 935 -36.53 -57.24 27.91
C SER A 935 -38.03 -56.93 28.00
N ALA A 936 -38.38 -55.66 27.95
CA ALA A 936 -39.76 -55.18 27.96
C ALA A 936 -39.95 -54.09 26.91
N LEU A 937 -41.21 -53.75 26.61
CA LEU A 937 -41.56 -52.70 25.65
C LEU A 937 -41.81 -51.38 26.39
N ASP A 938 -41.23 -50.29 25.87
CA ASP A 938 -41.58 -48.91 26.23
C ASP A 938 -41.39 -48.07 24.97
N SER A 939 -42.47 -47.51 24.42
CA SER A 939 -42.41 -46.72 23.18
C SER A 939 -41.56 -45.44 23.31
N THR A 940 -41.19 -45.06 24.54
CA THR A 940 -40.31 -43.92 24.80
C THR A 940 -38.83 -44.30 24.90
N ALA A 941 -38.50 -45.60 24.91
CA ALA A 941 -37.12 -46.11 24.86
C ALA A 941 -36.59 -46.11 23.42
N SER A 942 -35.26 -46.13 23.28
CA SER A 942 -34.56 -46.35 22.01
C SER A 942 -35.03 -47.68 21.42
N ASN A 943 -35.40 -47.70 20.15
CA ASN A 943 -35.96 -48.87 19.46
C ASN A 943 -37.16 -49.55 20.17
N GLY A 944 -37.83 -48.86 21.09
CA GLY A 944 -39.06 -49.29 21.75
C GLY A 944 -38.90 -50.40 22.80
N ARG A 945 -37.67 -50.76 23.18
CA ARG A 945 -37.39 -51.84 24.14
C ARG A 945 -36.38 -51.39 25.18
N TYR A 946 -36.32 -52.09 26.30
CA TYR A 946 -35.34 -51.88 27.35
C TYR A 946 -35.15 -53.16 28.15
N VAL A 947 -34.12 -53.23 28.99
CA VAL A 947 -33.87 -54.33 29.94
C VAL A 947 -34.01 -53.89 31.39
N TRP A 948 -34.55 -54.77 32.21
CA TRP A 948 -34.72 -54.54 33.65
C TRP A 948 -34.91 -55.86 34.39
N ALA A 949 -34.71 -55.85 35.70
CA ALA A 949 -35.19 -56.92 36.57
C ALA A 949 -36.61 -56.57 37.06
N PRO A 950 -37.64 -57.40 36.77
CA PRO A 950 -39.00 -57.10 37.19
C PRO A 950 -39.12 -56.91 38.70
N SER A 951 -39.92 -55.94 39.13
CA SER A 951 -40.19 -55.71 40.56
C SER A 951 -40.69 -56.98 41.24
N GLY A 952 -40.04 -57.36 42.35
CA GLY A 952 -40.23 -58.64 43.04
C GLY A 952 -39.16 -59.69 42.72
N ALA A 953 -38.22 -59.43 41.79
CA ALA A 953 -37.06 -60.29 41.55
C ALA A 953 -36.04 -60.24 42.70
N GLY A 954 -36.10 -59.21 43.55
CA GLY A 954 -35.23 -59.03 44.71
C GLY A 954 -33.87 -58.42 44.37
N ASN A 955 -33.28 -57.74 45.35
CA ASN A 955 -32.01 -57.03 45.19
C ASN A 955 -30.82 -57.99 45.23
N ASN A 956 -29.86 -57.78 44.35
CA ASN A 956 -28.61 -58.54 44.25
C ASN A 956 -27.48 -57.77 44.94
N SER A 957 -27.21 -58.10 46.21
CA SER A 957 -26.22 -57.39 47.02
C SER A 957 -24.76 -57.79 46.75
N SER A 958 -24.50 -58.89 46.03
CA SER A 958 -23.14 -59.46 45.88
C SER A 958 -22.64 -59.54 44.45
N ALA A 959 -23.46 -59.16 43.45
CA ALA A 959 -23.14 -59.29 42.02
C ALA A 959 -22.67 -60.70 41.60
N THR A 960 -22.96 -61.75 42.39
CA THR A 960 -22.47 -63.13 42.16
C THR A 960 -23.33 -63.88 41.13
N GLY A 961 -22.73 -64.58 40.15
CA GLY A 961 -23.43 -65.40 39.14
C GLY A 961 -23.09 -65.06 37.68
N THR A 962 -23.93 -65.48 36.71
CA THR A 962 -23.94 -65.10 35.26
C THR A 962 -25.27 -64.45 34.85
N LEU A 963 -25.99 -63.89 35.82
CA LEU A 963 -27.35 -63.39 35.68
C LEU A 963 -27.33 -61.86 35.43
N GLY A 964 -27.92 -61.36 34.34
CA GLY A 964 -27.90 -59.95 33.92
C GLY A 964 -27.75 -59.75 32.40
N VAL A 965 -27.28 -58.57 31.98
CA VAL A 965 -26.76 -58.32 30.61
C VAL A 965 -25.29 -58.73 30.61
N ASP A 966 -25.00 -59.95 30.19
CA ASP A 966 -23.71 -60.60 30.47
C ASP A 966 -22.68 -60.51 29.32
N ALA A 967 -23.06 -59.94 28.17
CA ALA A 967 -22.12 -59.70 27.06
C ALA A 967 -22.53 -58.58 26.08
N LEU A 968 -22.09 -57.34 26.35
CA LEU A 968 -21.97 -56.31 25.32
C LEU A 968 -20.50 -56.26 24.85
N THR A 969 -20.22 -56.94 23.73
CA THR A 969 -18.85 -57.13 23.24
C THR A 969 -18.49 -56.11 22.18
N PHE A 970 -17.31 -55.52 22.28
CA PHE A 970 -16.77 -54.56 21.31
C PHE A 970 -15.26 -54.67 21.19
N ASN A 971 -14.71 -54.18 20.09
CA ASN A 971 -13.29 -54.29 19.80
C ASN A 971 -12.64 -52.90 19.81
N VAL A 972 -11.82 -52.66 20.82
CA VAL A 972 -11.02 -51.45 20.97
C VAL A 972 -9.81 -51.51 20.04
N THR A 973 -9.56 -50.47 19.25
CA THR A 973 -8.44 -50.46 18.29
C THR A 973 -7.16 -49.86 18.87
N ALA A 974 -7.28 -48.93 19.83
CA ALA A 974 -6.15 -48.36 20.58
C ALA A 974 -6.36 -48.43 22.10
N PRO A 975 -5.32 -48.80 22.89
CA PRO A 975 -5.43 -48.82 24.33
C PRO A 975 -5.68 -47.41 24.88
N GLY A 976 -6.53 -47.26 25.89
CA GLY A 976 -6.89 -45.95 26.41
C GLY A 976 -7.92 -45.99 27.52
N ASN A 977 -8.26 -44.81 28.01
CA ASN A 977 -9.30 -44.65 29.03
C ASN A 977 -10.66 -44.49 28.36
N TYR A 978 -11.64 -45.28 28.80
CA TYR A 978 -13.00 -45.28 28.29
C TYR A 978 -14.00 -44.94 29.39
N TYR A 979 -15.02 -44.19 29.01
CA TYR A 979 -16.19 -43.87 29.79
C TYR A 979 -17.37 -44.70 29.29
N VAL A 980 -18.26 -45.07 30.21
CA VAL A 980 -19.50 -45.77 29.87
C VAL A 980 -20.67 -44.88 30.29
N TRP A 981 -21.59 -44.68 29.37
CA TRP A 981 -22.87 -44.03 29.59
C TRP A 981 -23.98 -45.05 29.44
N GLY A 982 -25.03 -44.93 30.23
CA GLY A 982 -26.26 -45.68 29.99
C GLY A 982 -27.49 -44.79 30.04
N LEU A 983 -28.43 -45.07 29.15
CA LEU A 983 -29.74 -44.43 29.10
C LEU A 983 -30.66 -45.19 30.05
N VAL A 984 -31.03 -44.56 31.15
CA VAL A 984 -31.66 -45.22 32.30
C VAL A 984 -32.96 -44.54 32.70
N LYS A 985 -33.81 -45.31 33.38
CA LYS A 985 -35.06 -44.84 33.96
C LYS A 985 -35.23 -45.52 35.32
N THR A 986 -35.22 -44.72 36.38
CA THR A 986 -35.02 -45.16 37.77
C THR A 986 -36.19 -44.66 38.63
N PRO A 987 -37.27 -45.46 38.76
CA PRO A 987 -38.54 -44.95 39.28
C PRO A 987 -38.52 -44.49 40.74
N THR A 988 -37.66 -45.09 41.57
CA THR A 988 -37.54 -44.77 43.00
C THR A 988 -36.10 -44.83 43.46
N VAL A 989 -35.83 -44.33 44.67
CA VAL A 989 -34.51 -44.42 45.33
C VAL A 989 -34.09 -45.84 45.72
N ASN A 990 -34.99 -46.81 45.60
CA ASN A 990 -34.70 -48.23 45.81
C ASN A 990 -34.70 -49.03 44.49
N ASP A 991 -34.85 -48.34 43.35
CA ASP A 991 -34.85 -48.88 42.00
C ASP A 991 -33.91 -48.05 41.11
N ASN A 992 -32.70 -47.74 41.61
CA ASN A 992 -31.78 -46.82 40.93
C ASN A 992 -30.34 -47.32 40.85
N GLN A 993 -30.10 -48.62 41.00
CA GLN A 993 -28.75 -49.16 41.00
C GLN A 993 -28.54 -50.40 40.11
N PHE A 994 -27.40 -50.39 39.42
CA PHE A 994 -26.87 -51.52 38.65
C PHE A 994 -25.45 -51.86 39.13
N TRP A 995 -25.01 -53.09 38.87
CA TRP A 995 -23.60 -53.47 38.92
C TRP A 995 -23.02 -53.42 37.51
N ALA A 996 -21.90 -52.72 37.30
CA ALA A 996 -21.22 -52.66 36.02
C ALA A 996 -19.76 -53.11 36.13
N LYS A 997 -19.28 -53.89 35.17
CA LYS A 997 -17.85 -54.20 35.03
C LYS A 997 -17.42 -54.36 33.58
N MET A 998 -16.13 -54.15 33.33
CA MET A 998 -15.49 -54.57 32.09
C MET A 998 -14.74 -55.88 32.28
N ASP A 999 -14.87 -56.81 31.33
CA ASP A 999 -14.13 -58.06 31.26
C ASP A 999 -14.17 -58.88 32.56
N SER A 1000 -13.00 -59.34 33.01
CA SER A 1000 -12.77 -60.04 34.27
C SER A 1000 -12.55 -59.11 35.47
N GLY A 1001 -12.75 -57.80 35.31
CA GLY A 1001 -12.59 -56.80 36.36
C GLY A 1001 -13.60 -56.91 37.51
N THR A 1002 -13.52 -55.96 38.43
CA THR A 1002 -14.44 -55.83 39.58
C THR A 1002 -15.75 -55.16 39.18
N TYR A 1003 -16.84 -55.49 39.87
CA TYR A 1003 -18.12 -54.79 39.73
C TYR A 1003 -18.10 -53.48 40.51
N PHE A 1004 -18.58 -52.41 39.86
CA PHE A 1004 -18.82 -51.09 40.41
C PHE A 1004 -20.32 -50.89 40.68
N ASN A 1005 -20.64 -50.26 41.81
CA ASN A 1005 -22.01 -49.94 42.20
C ASN A 1005 -22.50 -48.66 41.51
N TRP A 1006 -23.03 -48.82 40.30
CA TRP A 1006 -23.57 -47.73 39.52
C TRP A 1006 -24.87 -47.21 40.12
N THR A 1007 -24.83 -45.99 40.65
CA THR A 1007 -25.96 -45.34 41.31
C THR A 1007 -26.42 -44.14 40.49
N MET A 1008 -27.69 -44.11 40.12
CA MET A 1008 -28.25 -43.08 39.25
C MET A 1008 -29.23 -42.18 40.03
N PRO A 1009 -29.41 -40.89 39.66
CA PRO A 1009 -30.52 -40.08 40.17
C PRO A 1009 -31.87 -40.73 39.85
N VAL A 1010 -32.92 -40.43 40.63
CA VAL A 1010 -34.29 -40.91 40.36
C VAL A 1010 -34.88 -40.14 39.17
N THR A 1011 -35.30 -40.86 38.13
CA THR A 1011 -35.84 -40.28 36.90
C THR A 1011 -37.11 -41.01 36.45
N THR A 1012 -38.12 -40.24 36.02
CA THR A 1012 -39.35 -40.77 35.42
C THR A 1012 -39.30 -40.78 33.88
N VAL A 1013 -38.24 -40.23 33.29
CA VAL A 1013 -37.96 -40.18 31.85
C VAL A 1013 -36.58 -40.76 31.57
N TRP A 1014 -36.38 -41.32 30.37
CA TRP A 1014 -35.08 -41.84 29.97
C TRP A 1014 -34.02 -40.75 30.01
N THR A 1015 -33.00 -40.96 30.84
CA THR A 1015 -31.96 -39.98 31.14
C THR A 1015 -30.60 -40.65 30.99
N TRP A 1016 -29.66 -40.00 30.32
CA TRP A 1016 -28.28 -40.47 30.25
C TRP A 1016 -27.61 -40.26 31.60
N ASP A 1017 -27.02 -41.32 32.13
CA ASP A 1017 -26.18 -41.28 33.31
C ASP A 1017 -24.84 -41.95 33.01
N LYS A 1018 -23.75 -41.31 33.45
CA LYS A 1018 -22.40 -41.85 33.28
C LYS A 1018 -22.17 -42.86 34.41
N VAL A 1019 -21.63 -44.03 34.08
CA VAL A 1019 -21.39 -45.06 35.09
C VAL A 1019 -20.42 -44.51 36.14
N ASN A 1020 -20.90 -44.52 37.37
CA ASN A 1020 -20.20 -44.01 38.55
C ASN A 1020 -20.12 -45.09 39.64
N ASP A 1021 -19.33 -44.85 40.67
CA ASP A 1021 -19.47 -45.53 41.94
C ASP A 1021 -19.11 -44.55 43.05
N THR A 1022 -20.13 -44.12 43.79
CA THR A 1022 -19.98 -43.16 44.90
C THR A 1022 -19.00 -43.59 45.99
N ALA A 1023 -18.65 -44.88 46.07
CA ALA A 1023 -17.67 -45.42 47.01
C ALA A 1023 -16.26 -45.61 46.42
N ALA A 1024 -16.08 -45.46 45.10
CA ALA A 1024 -14.79 -45.66 44.43
C ALA A 1024 -14.36 -44.44 43.59
N GLN A 1025 -15.02 -44.20 42.45
CA GLN A 1025 -14.67 -43.12 41.52
C GLN A 1025 -15.93 -42.65 40.77
N ASP A 1026 -16.07 -41.34 40.57
CA ASP A 1026 -17.17 -40.72 39.84
C ASP A 1026 -16.63 -39.73 38.79
N PRO A 1027 -16.71 -40.03 37.49
CA PRO A 1027 -17.19 -41.29 36.89
C PRO A 1027 -16.15 -42.42 36.94
N ILE A 1028 -16.59 -43.66 36.68
CA ILE A 1028 -15.66 -44.79 36.50
C ILE A 1028 -14.90 -44.63 35.18
N LEU A 1029 -13.58 -44.79 35.26
CA LEU A 1029 -12.67 -44.78 34.13
C LEU A 1029 -12.13 -46.18 33.87
N TRP A 1030 -12.42 -46.74 32.71
CA TRP A 1030 -11.88 -48.06 32.33
C TRP A 1030 -10.67 -47.90 31.42
N ASN A 1031 -9.51 -48.33 31.90
CA ASN A 1031 -8.31 -48.43 31.07
C ASN A 1031 -8.35 -49.75 30.28
N LEU A 1032 -8.66 -49.66 28.98
CA LEU A 1032 -8.81 -50.77 28.07
C LEU A 1032 -7.56 -50.93 27.21
N THR A 1033 -7.24 -52.18 26.87
CA THR A 1033 -6.18 -52.50 25.90
C THR A 1033 -6.72 -52.52 24.48
N ALA A 1034 -5.87 -52.58 23.45
CA ALA A 1034 -6.36 -52.92 22.11
C ALA A 1034 -6.83 -54.40 22.08
N GLY A 1035 -8.01 -54.66 21.51
CA GLY A 1035 -8.60 -55.98 21.42
C GLY A 1035 -10.07 -56.03 21.84
N SER A 1036 -10.59 -57.25 21.97
CA SER A 1036 -11.99 -57.49 22.31
C SER A 1036 -12.24 -57.32 23.81
N HIS A 1037 -13.23 -56.50 24.14
CA HIS A 1037 -13.69 -56.20 25.49
C HIS A 1037 -15.18 -56.53 25.64
N THR A 1038 -15.61 -56.85 26.85
CA THR A 1038 -16.99 -57.18 27.16
C THR A 1038 -17.47 -56.40 28.38
N LEU A 1039 -18.43 -55.49 28.16
CA LEU A 1039 -19.14 -54.81 29.23
C LEU A 1039 -20.26 -55.71 29.77
N ARG A 1040 -20.33 -55.82 31.10
CA ARG A 1040 -21.33 -56.63 31.80
C ARG A 1040 -22.08 -55.77 32.81
N ILE A 1041 -23.40 -55.78 32.71
CA ILE A 1041 -24.29 -55.02 33.58
C ILE A 1041 -25.27 -55.97 34.25
N ARG A 1042 -25.44 -55.87 35.58
CA ARG A 1042 -26.37 -56.71 36.35
C ARG A 1042 -27.28 -55.83 37.16
N TRP A 1043 -28.52 -56.27 37.36
CA TRP A 1043 -29.40 -55.64 38.34
C TRP A 1043 -28.74 -55.71 39.72
N ARG A 1044 -28.72 -54.59 40.42
CA ARG A 1044 -28.45 -54.54 41.86
C ARG A 1044 -29.77 -54.39 42.59
N GLU A 1045 -30.61 -53.49 42.10
CA GLU A 1045 -31.97 -53.32 42.54
C GLU A 1045 -32.93 -53.75 41.43
N ASP A 1046 -33.99 -54.46 41.80
CA ASP A 1046 -35.09 -54.67 40.85
C ASP A 1046 -35.76 -53.32 40.51
N GLY A 1047 -36.63 -53.28 39.50
CA GLY A 1047 -37.27 -52.04 39.07
C GLY A 1047 -36.39 -51.07 38.26
N THR A 1048 -35.06 -51.10 38.42
CA THR A 1048 -34.09 -50.26 37.66
C THR A 1048 -34.07 -50.64 36.17
N LYS A 1049 -34.16 -49.66 35.27
CA LYS A 1049 -34.28 -49.88 33.82
C LYS A 1049 -33.10 -49.31 33.04
N LEU A 1050 -32.61 -50.07 32.06
CA LEU A 1050 -31.53 -49.70 31.15
C LEU A 1050 -32.00 -49.91 29.70
N ASP A 1051 -31.79 -48.91 28.86
CA ASP A 1051 -32.22 -48.90 27.47
C ASP A 1051 -31.01 -49.02 26.53
N ARG A 1052 -30.11 -48.03 26.56
CA ARG A 1052 -28.95 -47.95 25.67
C ARG A 1052 -27.65 -47.77 26.44
N VAL A 1053 -26.55 -48.22 25.88
CA VAL A 1053 -25.20 -48.09 26.44
C VAL A 1053 -24.25 -47.50 25.41
N ILE A 1054 -23.43 -46.54 25.81
CA ILE A 1054 -22.37 -45.96 25.00
C ILE A 1054 -21.04 -46.14 25.72
N VAL A 1055 -20.03 -46.64 25.02
CA VAL A 1055 -18.65 -46.74 25.49
C VAL A 1055 -17.80 -45.83 24.63
N THR A 1056 -17.08 -44.86 25.22
CA THR A 1056 -16.33 -43.88 24.45
C THR A 1056 -15.01 -43.52 25.10
N SER A 1057 -13.94 -43.31 24.32
CA SER A 1057 -12.68 -42.77 24.82
C SER A 1057 -12.63 -41.24 24.86
N ASP A 1058 -13.66 -40.57 24.34
CA ASP A 1058 -13.78 -39.11 24.40
C ASP A 1058 -14.21 -38.67 25.82
N PRO A 1059 -13.35 -37.94 26.58
CA PRO A 1059 -13.67 -37.45 27.92
C PRO A 1059 -14.73 -36.35 27.94
N ALA A 1060 -14.88 -35.62 26.84
CA ALA A 1060 -15.86 -34.55 26.67
C ALA A 1060 -17.19 -35.03 26.09
N TYR A 1061 -17.30 -36.32 25.73
CA TYR A 1061 -18.51 -36.87 25.13
C TYR A 1061 -19.73 -36.70 26.05
N VAL A 1062 -20.75 -36.00 25.55
CA VAL A 1062 -22.07 -35.88 26.17
C VAL A 1062 -23.10 -36.46 25.18
N PRO A 1063 -23.78 -37.58 25.53
CA PRO A 1063 -24.83 -38.11 24.69
C PRO A 1063 -25.96 -37.06 24.50
N GLN A 1064 -26.40 -36.83 23.27
CA GLN A 1064 -27.48 -35.88 23.00
C GLN A 1064 -28.82 -36.36 23.61
N THR A 1065 -29.61 -35.42 24.14
CA THR A 1065 -30.94 -35.68 24.71
C THR A 1065 -31.96 -35.83 23.59
N GLY A 1066 -32.53 -37.03 23.42
CA GLY A 1066 -33.52 -37.34 22.39
C GLY A 1066 -32.96 -38.28 21.32
N ASN A 1067 -33.79 -39.24 20.90
CA ASN A 1067 -33.46 -40.29 19.93
C ASN A 1067 -32.72 -39.76 18.68
N PRO A 1068 -31.51 -40.28 18.35
CA PRO A 1068 -31.16 -40.51 16.97
C PRO A 1068 -32.03 -41.67 16.44
N ILE A 1069 -32.95 -41.27 15.57
CA ILE A 1069 -33.78 -41.92 14.54
C ILE A 1069 -33.59 -43.44 14.26
N ALA A 1070 -34.72 -44.05 13.86
CA ALA A 1070 -34.96 -45.25 13.06
C ALA A 1070 -33.78 -45.79 12.19
N PRO A 1071 -33.82 -47.09 11.82
CA PRO A 1071 -32.70 -48.05 11.80
C PRO A 1071 -31.62 -47.81 10.75
#